data_AF-A0A835BP16-F1
#
_entry.id   AF-A0A835BP16-F1
#
_cell.length_a   1.000
_cell.length_b   1.000
_cell.length_c   1.000
_cell.angle_alpha   90.00
_cell.angle_beta   90.00
_cell.angle_gamma   90.00
#
_symmetry.space_group_name_H-M   'P 1'
#
loop_
_entity.id
_entity.type
_entity.pdbx_description
1 polymer ?
#
loop_
_entity_poly.entity_id
_entity_poly.type
_entity_poly.pdbx_seq_one_letter_code
_entity_poly.pdbx_strand_id
1 'polypeptide(L)'
;MDHSTSLLRLIFLALGAALVLLAVRSAFRLPPSFTNTSSSTASLLDDASPSTTSSCTRFAPWGCPRRTKPKPKPKPMPASHSHETDVPRHPLDPLTITEINRARELLRAHPPFSSSPSSMVVHSLSLDEPEKSLVLRWRKGSGDPLPPRRAVAVVRFRGEAFVLAVDLAGAVTPLPVPASGYPTMTMDEQVSLCYAPFADPTFNATIRRRGVRLSDVACLPISLGWYGPTEENRRLVKVQCFSAQGTANFYMRPIEGLTVLVDMDTKEIIRISDRGAGIPIPSAANTDYRYSRHNQQQEDDNVGFEKVRAPSTEPGPSGPGVEVVDGHTVRWGGWEMHVKADARAGMVVSRARVEDPSTGEHREVLYKGMASELFVPYMDPSEAWYFKTYMDAGEYGFGLQAMPLVPLNDCPRHAAYIDGVFVAADGRPYVRENMICVFERYAGDVAWRHSESPITGMDIRESRPKVTLVARMVASVANYDYIMDWEFQMDGLIRIKVGLSGILMVKGTSYSHMNQARENEDMHGTLLSENVVGVIHDHFVTFRLDMDVDGADNSFVRVDMGRQETAPGESPRRSYLKATRHVAQTEKDAQVRLSLYQPAEFHVINPTKKTRVGNPVGYKVVPAGTAASLLDPEDPPQKRGAFTNNQIWVTPYNKSEEWAGGLFVYQSKGEDTLATWAERDRPIENKDLVLWYTLGFHHIPCQEDFPIMPTVSSGFDLKPVNFFESNPILKQRPTGEDDLPICPATTA
;
A
#
# COMPACT_ATOMS: atom_id res chain seq x y z
N MET A 1 -58.28 -9.65 -48.62
CA MET A 1 -57.56 -8.36 -48.56
C MET A 1 -57.99 -7.67 -47.27
N ASP A 2 -57.18 -7.56 -46.22
CA ASP A 2 -55.79 -8.01 -46.06
C ASP A 2 -55.65 -9.09 -44.97
N HIS A 3 -54.91 -10.16 -45.28
CA HIS A 3 -54.75 -11.33 -44.40
C HIS A 3 -53.44 -11.33 -43.59
N SER A 4 -52.66 -10.24 -43.64
CA SER A 4 -51.27 -10.21 -43.11
C SER A 4 -51.17 -10.11 -41.57
N THR A 5 -52.20 -9.61 -40.89
CA THR A 5 -52.14 -9.32 -39.43
C THR A 5 -52.63 -10.45 -38.52
N SER A 6 -53.34 -11.44 -39.05
CA SER A 6 -53.87 -12.57 -38.26
C SER A 6 -52.83 -13.69 -38.06
N LEU A 7 -52.03 -13.99 -39.09
CA LEU A 7 -51.07 -15.09 -39.04
C LEU A 7 -49.94 -14.85 -38.03
N LEU A 8 -49.42 -13.61 -37.95
CA LEU A 8 -48.33 -13.25 -37.03
C LEU A 8 -48.74 -13.41 -35.55
N ARG A 9 -49.99 -13.09 -35.21
CA ARG A 9 -50.53 -13.26 -33.85
C ARG A 9 -50.70 -14.73 -33.47
N LEU A 10 -51.11 -15.58 -34.42
CA LEU A 10 -51.21 -17.02 -34.19
C LEU A 10 -49.82 -17.65 -33.96
N ILE A 11 -48.81 -17.24 -34.74
CA ILE A 11 -47.43 -17.70 -34.59
C ILE A 11 -46.84 -17.28 -33.23
N PHE A 12 -47.09 -16.05 -32.77
CA PHE A 12 -46.64 -15.58 -31.45
C PHE A 12 -47.29 -16.37 -30.30
N LEU A 13 -48.60 -16.65 -30.38
CA LEU A 13 -49.30 -17.46 -29.37
C LEU A 13 -48.82 -18.93 -29.36
N ALA A 14 -48.56 -19.51 -30.53
CA ALA A 14 -48.01 -20.87 -30.64
C ALA A 14 -46.58 -20.98 -30.08
N LEU A 15 -45.71 -20.01 -30.36
CA LEU A 15 -44.36 -19.94 -29.79
C LEU A 15 -44.38 -19.73 -28.28
N GLY A 16 -45.27 -18.88 -27.76
CA GLY A 16 -45.47 -18.69 -26.33
C GLY A 16 -45.90 -19.98 -25.61
N ALA A 17 -46.90 -20.68 -26.17
CA ALA A 17 -47.36 -21.96 -25.62
C ALA A 17 -46.27 -23.05 -25.65
N ALA A 18 -45.45 -23.10 -26.72
CA ALA A 18 -44.33 -24.03 -26.83
C ALA A 18 -43.22 -23.74 -25.79
N LEU A 19 -42.90 -22.45 -25.54
CA LEU A 19 -41.93 -22.08 -24.50
C LEU A 19 -42.41 -22.46 -23.10
N VAL A 20 -43.68 -22.23 -22.78
CA VAL A 20 -44.26 -22.62 -21.47
C VAL A 20 -44.24 -24.14 -21.29
N LEU A 21 -44.57 -24.91 -22.33
CA LEU A 21 -44.50 -26.38 -22.27
C LEU A 21 -43.06 -26.90 -22.13
N LEU A 22 -42.07 -26.24 -22.73
CA LEU A 22 -40.65 -26.57 -22.52
C LEU A 22 -40.19 -26.26 -21.09
N ALA A 23 -40.54 -25.07 -20.56
CA ALA A 23 -40.17 -24.66 -19.20
C ALA A 23 -40.78 -25.57 -18.12
N VAL A 24 -42.05 -25.96 -18.26
CA VAL A 24 -42.71 -26.90 -17.34
C VAL A 24 -42.08 -28.30 -17.42
N ARG A 25 -41.62 -28.73 -18.60
CA ARG A 25 -40.96 -30.04 -18.78
C ARG A 25 -39.53 -30.08 -18.22
N SER A 26 -38.86 -28.94 -18.08
CA SER A 26 -37.56 -28.83 -17.38
C SER A 26 -37.68 -28.73 -15.86
N ALA A 27 -38.80 -28.22 -15.33
CA ALA A 27 -38.97 -27.95 -13.90
C ALA A 27 -39.30 -29.17 -13.04
N PHE A 28 -39.81 -30.27 -13.62
CA PHE A 28 -40.24 -31.46 -12.88
C PHE A 28 -39.41 -32.71 -13.23
N ARG A 29 -38.22 -32.83 -12.65
CA ARG A 29 -37.54 -34.13 -12.49
C ARG A 29 -37.96 -34.76 -11.16
N LEU A 30 -38.78 -35.81 -11.24
CA LEU A 30 -39.07 -36.67 -10.09
C LEU A 30 -37.81 -37.48 -9.69
N PRO A 31 -37.47 -37.59 -8.40
CA PRO A 31 -36.39 -38.47 -7.95
C PRO A 31 -36.85 -39.94 -7.88
N PRO A 32 -36.00 -40.91 -8.24
CA PRO A 32 -36.26 -42.32 -7.94
C PRO A 32 -36.03 -42.64 -6.46
N SER A 33 -36.85 -43.55 -5.97
CA SER A 33 -36.88 -44.13 -4.62
C SER A 33 -35.53 -44.53 -4.00
N PHE A 34 -35.34 -44.17 -2.73
CA PHE A 34 -34.42 -44.87 -1.82
C PHE A 34 -35.15 -45.99 -1.06
N THR A 35 -34.49 -47.14 -0.88
CA THR A 35 -34.92 -48.21 0.03
C THR A 35 -33.87 -48.44 1.11
N ASN A 36 -34.31 -48.43 2.37
CA ASN A 36 -33.81 -49.11 3.59
C ASN A 36 -32.34 -49.60 3.64
N THR A 37 -31.63 -49.46 4.76
CA THR A 37 -31.95 -50.13 6.05
C THR A 37 -31.25 -49.52 7.29
N SER A 38 -31.90 -49.61 8.47
CA SER A 38 -31.34 -49.82 9.85
C SER A 38 -30.13 -49.00 10.35
N SER A 39 -29.97 -48.56 11.61
CA SER A 39 -30.68 -48.67 12.91
C SER A 39 -29.86 -47.83 13.95
N SER A 40 -30.18 -47.58 15.22
CA SER A 40 -31.28 -47.93 16.16
C SER A 40 -31.22 -46.98 17.39
N THR A 41 -32.26 -47.00 18.25
CA THR A 41 -32.26 -46.71 19.72
C THR A 41 -31.42 -45.54 20.26
N ALA A 42 -31.98 -44.41 20.71
CA ALA A 42 -32.91 -44.19 21.84
C ALA A 42 -32.29 -44.34 23.26
N SER A 43 -32.23 -43.22 23.99
CA SER A 43 -32.46 -43.13 25.45
C SER A 43 -32.92 -41.71 25.83
N LEU A 44 -33.48 -41.56 27.03
CA LEU A 44 -34.45 -40.51 27.42
C LEU A 44 -34.21 -40.13 28.91
N LEU A 45 -34.71 -38.96 29.36
CA LEU A 45 -34.87 -38.55 30.78
C LEU A 45 -33.56 -38.23 31.55
N ASP A 46 -33.50 -37.41 32.62
CA ASP A 46 -34.30 -36.24 33.05
C ASP A 46 -33.47 -35.39 34.07
N ASP A 47 -34.09 -34.35 34.65
CA ASP A 47 -33.96 -33.85 36.04
C ASP A 47 -33.41 -32.42 36.37
N ALA A 48 -34.34 -31.66 36.96
CA ALA A 48 -34.28 -30.83 38.19
C ALA A 48 -33.28 -29.66 38.41
N SER A 49 -33.86 -28.56 38.91
CA SER A 49 -33.23 -27.38 39.57
C SER A 49 -33.29 -27.55 41.11
N PRO A 50 -32.67 -26.70 42.01
CA PRO A 50 -33.05 -25.27 42.16
C PRO A 50 -32.03 -24.27 42.81
N SER A 51 -32.36 -22.96 42.73
CA SER A 51 -31.94 -21.84 43.64
C SER A 51 -30.44 -21.43 43.66
N THR A 52 -30.02 -20.18 43.91
CA THR A 52 -30.49 -19.13 44.85
C THR A 52 -30.27 -17.68 44.34
N THR A 53 -30.73 -16.69 45.12
CA THR A 53 -30.84 -15.25 44.84
C THR A 53 -29.65 -14.39 45.29
N SER A 54 -29.34 -13.31 44.57
CA SER A 54 -28.97 -12.01 45.17
C SER A 54 -29.17 -10.83 44.20
N SER A 55 -29.36 -9.62 44.76
CA SER A 55 -29.66 -8.37 44.05
C SER A 55 -28.46 -7.41 44.16
N CYS A 56 -28.18 -6.62 43.12
CA CYS A 56 -27.39 -5.40 43.24
C CYS A 56 -27.74 -4.34 42.17
N THR A 57 -27.64 -3.07 42.56
CA THR A 57 -28.16 -1.90 41.83
C THR A 57 -27.07 -0.93 41.38
N ARG A 58 -27.20 -0.44 40.13
CA ARG A 58 -26.72 0.84 39.54
C ARG A 58 -25.26 1.33 39.75
N PHE A 59 -24.71 1.90 38.67
CA PHE A 59 -23.47 2.70 38.56
C PHE A 59 -22.10 1.98 38.53
N ALA A 60 -21.81 1.32 37.40
CA ALA A 60 -20.54 1.42 36.67
C ALA A 60 -20.69 0.77 35.28
N PRO A 61 -20.21 1.36 34.17
CA PRO A 61 -20.12 0.65 32.91
C PRO A 61 -18.86 -0.23 32.93
N TRP A 62 -19.01 -1.50 33.28
CA TRP A 62 -18.27 -2.69 32.80
C TRP A 62 -18.59 -3.88 33.73
N GLY A 63 -18.91 -5.03 33.15
CA GLY A 63 -18.94 -6.32 33.88
C GLY A 63 -20.30 -6.83 34.36
N CYS A 64 -20.96 -7.66 33.54
CA CYS A 64 -21.69 -8.85 34.01
C CYS A 64 -21.79 -9.87 32.86
N PRO A 65 -21.42 -11.15 33.04
CA PRO A 65 -21.30 -12.10 31.94
C PRO A 65 -22.65 -12.76 31.58
N ARG A 66 -23.01 -12.73 30.29
CA ARG A 66 -24.03 -13.68 29.76
C ARG A 66 -23.42 -15.08 29.69
N ARG A 67 -24.15 -16.07 30.20
CA ARG A 67 -23.75 -17.48 30.26
C ARG A 67 -23.77 -18.12 28.86
N THR A 68 -22.74 -17.86 28.06
CA THR A 68 -22.55 -18.50 26.74
C THR A 68 -22.08 -19.94 26.91
N LYS A 69 -22.61 -20.87 26.09
CA LYS A 69 -22.03 -22.22 25.92
C LYS A 69 -20.52 -22.09 25.67
N PRO A 70 -19.67 -23.01 26.18
CA PRO A 70 -18.23 -22.92 25.97
C PRO A 70 -17.95 -22.99 24.47
N LYS A 71 -17.47 -21.88 23.90
CA LYS A 71 -16.81 -21.91 22.59
C LYS A 71 -15.63 -22.88 22.72
N PRO A 72 -15.31 -23.70 21.70
CA PRO A 72 -14.01 -24.37 21.68
C PRO A 72 -12.94 -23.31 21.89
N LYS A 73 -12.00 -23.57 22.81
CA LYS A 73 -10.88 -22.63 23.04
C LYS A 73 -10.24 -22.37 21.68
N PRO A 74 -10.03 -21.10 21.26
CA PRO A 74 -9.18 -20.87 20.10
C PRO A 74 -7.85 -21.59 20.37
N LYS A 75 -7.34 -22.31 19.37
CA LYS A 75 -5.94 -22.78 19.43
C LYS A 75 -5.10 -21.54 19.76
N PRO A 76 -4.12 -21.63 20.69
CA PRO A 76 -3.26 -20.49 20.95
C PRO A 76 -2.67 -20.03 19.62
N MET A 77 -2.77 -18.73 19.35
CA MET A 77 -1.94 -18.14 18.29
C MET A 77 -0.47 -18.44 18.63
N PRO A 78 0.43 -18.52 17.65
CA PRO A 78 1.86 -18.53 17.93
C PRO A 78 2.18 -17.43 18.95
N ALA A 79 2.98 -17.74 19.97
CA ALA A 79 3.34 -16.74 20.96
C ALA A 79 4.07 -15.60 20.25
N SER A 80 3.62 -14.35 20.47
CA SER A 80 4.26 -13.16 19.92
C SER A 80 5.76 -13.17 20.27
N HIS A 81 6.62 -12.89 19.30
CA HIS A 81 8.06 -12.87 19.51
C HIS A 81 8.42 -11.72 20.48
N SER A 82 9.34 -11.98 21.40
CA SER A 82 9.70 -11.03 22.44
C SER A 82 10.92 -10.21 22.03
N HIS A 83 10.67 -9.03 21.46
CA HIS A 83 11.72 -8.13 20.94
C HIS A 83 12.69 -7.54 21.98
N GLU A 84 12.41 -7.68 23.28
CA GLU A 84 13.24 -7.14 24.38
C GLU A 84 14.69 -7.65 24.35
N THR A 85 14.92 -8.87 23.84
CA THR A 85 16.24 -9.51 23.76
C THR A 85 16.86 -9.50 22.36
N ASP A 86 16.26 -8.80 21.40
CA ASP A 86 16.74 -8.78 20.03
C ASP A 86 18.07 -8.03 19.89
N VAL A 87 18.96 -8.64 19.11
CA VAL A 87 20.26 -8.08 18.72
C VAL A 87 20.37 -8.09 17.20
N PRO A 88 20.97 -7.07 16.56
CA PRO A 88 21.13 -7.04 15.11
C PRO A 88 21.98 -8.23 14.65
N ARG A 89 21.59 -8.84 13.53
CA ARG A 89 22.26 -9.99 12.90
C ARG A 89 22.78 -9.66 11.49
N HIS A 90 22.27 -8.60 10.89
CA HIS A 90 22.63 -8.08 9.57
C HIS A 90 22.86 -6.55 9.63
N PRO A 91 23.78 -5.97 8.85
CA PRO A 91 24.08 -4.53 8.89
C PRO A 91 22.88 -3.61 8.66
N LEU A 92 21.89 -4.07 7.88
CA LEU A 92 20.68 -3.32 7.51
C LEU A 92 19.48 -3.52 8.45
N ASP A 93 19.57 -4.39 9.46
CA ASP A 93 18.47 -4.66 10.40
C ASP A 93 17.98 -3.36 11.06
N PRO A 94 16.66 -3.19 11.30
CA PRO A 94 16.13 -2.03 12.01
C PRO A 94 16.76 -1.90 13.41
N LEU A 95 16.61 -0.73 14.03
CA LEU A 95 17.10 -0.53 15.40
C LEU A 95 16.31 -1.42 16.36
N THR A 96 17.00 -2.20 17.21
CA THR A 96 16.32 -3.03 18.22
C THR A 96 15.82 -2.17 19.39
N ILE A 97 14.95 -2.72 20.24
CA ILE A 97 14.47 -2.05 21.47
C ILE A 97 15.64 -1.55 22.33
N THR A 98 16.71 -2.34 22.44
CA THR A 98 17.92 -1.95 23.19
C THR A 98 18.65 -0.78 22.51
N GLU A 99 18.77 -0.78 21.19
CA GLU A 99 19.42 0.30 20.42
C GLU A 99 18.61 1.60 20.47
N ILE A 100 17.28 1.54 20.39
CA ILE A 100 16.38 2.69 20.53
C ILE A 100 16.48 3.30 21.93
N ASN A 101 16.44 2.47 22.97
CA ASN A 101 16.63 2.94 24.35
C ASN A 101 18.00 3.60 24.53
N ARG A 102 19.06 3.03 23.94
CA ARG A 102 20.41 3.62 23.97
C ARG A 102 20.48 4.98 23.25
N ALA A 103 19.91 5.09 22.05
CA ALA A 103 19.85 6.36 21.32
C ALA A 103 19.06 7.43 22.10
N ARG A 104 17.94 7.03 22.72
CA ARG A 104 17.11 7.90 23.57
C ARG A 104 17.88 8.43 24.79
N GLU A 105 18.71 7.61 25.44
CA GLU A 105 19.59 8.07 26.54
C GLU A 105 20.58 9.14 26.06
N LEU A 106 21.26 8.87 24.94
CA LEU A 106 22.26 9.77 24.35
C LEU A 106 21.64 11.11 23.94
N LEU A 107 20.48 11.09 23.28
CA LEU A 107 19.72 12.28 22.94
C LEU A 107 19.33 13.07 24.20
N ARG A 108 18.77 12.42 25.23
CA ARG A 108 18.38 13.11 26.47
C ARG A 108 19.57 13.69 27.25
N ALA A 109 20.77 13.17 27.07
CA ALA A 109 22.00 13.69 27.65
C ALA A 109 22.67 14.80 26.81
N HIS A 110 22.35 14.89 25.52
CA HIS A 110 22.95 15.87 24.60
C HIS A 110 22.37 17.28 24.81
N PRO A 111 23.19 18.34 24.84
CA PRO A 111 22.70 19.72 24.75
C PRO A 111 22.04 19.98 23.39
N PRO A 112 20.95 20.78 23.30
CA PRO A 112 20.30 21.51 24.39
C PRO A 112 19.29 20.67 25.20
N PHE A 113 18.97 19.45 24.77
CA PHE A 113 17.89 18.62 25.33
C PHE A 113 18.08 18.28 26.80
N SER A 114 19.34 18.09 27.25
CA SER A 114 19.69 17.85 28.64
C SER A 114 19.24 18.95 29.62
N SER A 115 18.99 20.17 29.13
CA SER A 115 18.41 21.25 29.94
C SER A 115 16.92 21.04 30.28
N SER A 116 16.19 20.25 29.49
CA SER A 116 14.79 19.92 29.74
C SER A 116 14.36 18.66 28.97
N PRO A 117 14.78 17.44 29.37
CA PRO A 117 14.58 16.23 28.58
C PRO A 117 13.11 15.81 28.36
N SER A 118 12.16 16.43 29.07
CA SER A 118 10.72 16.27 28.88
C SER A 118 10.12 17.18 27.81
N SER A 119 10.86 18.19 27.33
CA SER A 119 10.46 19.09 26.24
C SER A 119 11.02 18.66 24.88
N MET A 120 11.67 17.50 24.82
CA MET A 120 12.20 16.88 23.61
C MET A 120 11.13 15.98 22.98
N VAL A 121 10.80 16.22 21.72
CA VAL A 121 9.84 15.42 20.94
C VAL A 121 10.60 14.73 19.82
N VAL A 122 10.57 13.39 19.79
CA VAL A 122 11.19 12.58 18.72
C VAL A 122 10.15 12.36 17.62
N HIS A 123 10.45 12.87 16.42
CA HIS A 123 9.60 12.69 15.22
C HIS A 123 9.96 11.43 14.46
N SER A 124 11.25 11.10 14.40
CA SER A 124 11.72 9.83 13.88
C SER A 124 13.04 9.44 14.54
N LEU A 125 13.28 8.13 14.59
CA LEU A 125 14.55 7.54 14.95
C LEU A 125 14.69 6.26 14.11
N SER A 126 15.56 6.29 13.11
CA SER A 126 15.79 5.17 12.19
C SER A 126 17.28 4.85 12.10
N LEU A 127 17.62 3.71 11.51
CA LEU A 127 19.01 3.32 11.27
C LEU A 127 19.69 4.31 10.30
N ASP A 128 20.84 4.86 10.68
CA ASP A 128 21.80 5.44 9.71
C ASP A 128 22.47 4.27 9.01
N GLU A 129 21.91 3.84 7.87
CA GLU A 129 22.38 2.66 7.14
C GLU A 129 23.89 2.78 6.84
N PRO A 130 24.71 1.74 7.11
CA PRO A 130 26.13 1.80 6.81
C PRO A 130 26.38 2.09 5.33
N GLU A 131 27.52 2.72 5.01
CA GLU A 131 27.90 3.00 3.62
C GLU A 131 27.78 1.76 2.73
N LYS A 132 27.17 1.91 1.55
CA LYS A 132 26.86 0.81 0.62
C LYS A 132 28.04 -0.16 0.43
N SER A 133 29.27 0.38 0.29
CA SER A 133 30.49 -0.44 0.16
C SER A 133 30.84 -1.32 1.39
N LEU A 134 30.43 -0.95 2.60
CA LEU A 134 30.58 -1.78 3.81
C LEU A 134 29.54 -2.92 3.82
N VAL A 135 28.30 -2.62 3.47
CA VAL A 135 27.21 -3.59 3.38
C VAL A 135 27.47 -4.63 2.27
N LEU A 136 27.99 -4.20 1.12
CA LEU A 136 28.36 -5.11 0.02
C LEU A 136 29.54 -6.02 0.36
N ARG A 137 30.50 -5.57 1.20
CA ARG A 137 31.67 -6.37 1.63
C ARG A 137 31.37 -7.33 2.78
N TRP A 138 30.46 -6.96 3.69
CA TRP A 138 30.14 -7.77 4.87
C TRP A 138 29.53 -9.12 4.47
N ARG A 139 29.96 -10.20 5.14
CA ARG A 139 29.39 -11.53 4.97
C ARG A 139 28.97 -12.14 6.30
N LYS A 140 27.79 -12.74 6.32
CA LYS A 140 27.31 -13.50 7.49
C LYS A 140 28.18 -14.75 7.68
N GLY A 141 28.66 -14.97 8.91
CA GLY A 141 29.40 -16.18 9.29
C GLY A 141 30.88 -16.22 8.88
N SER A 142 31.43 -15.18 8.24
CA SER A 142 32.88 -15.06 7.94
C SER A 142 33.73 -14.70 9.16
N GLY A 143 33.10 -14.27 10.25
CA GLY A 143 33.76 -13.62 11.39
C GLY A 143 33.84 -12.10 11.28
N ASP A 144 33.37 -11.51 10.16
CA ASP A 144 33.33 -10.05 9.99
C ASP A 144 32.36 -9.42 11.01
N PRO A 145 32.81 -8.45 11.84
CA PRO A 145 31.93 -7.75 12.76
C PRO A 145 30.89 -6.91 12.00
N LEU A 146 29.75 -6.66 12.63
CA LEU A 146 28.80 -5.66 12.10
C LEU A 146 29.47 -4.28 12.05
N PRO A 147 29.18 -3.46 11.02
CA PRO A 147 29.57 -2.05 11.01
C PRO A 147 29.03 -1.31 12.25
N PRO A 148 29.68 -0.23 12.71
CA PRO A 148 29.20 0.58 13.83
C PRO A 148 27.74 0.98 13.65
N ARG A 149 26.90 0.63 14.62
CA ARG A 149 25.46 0.90 14.59
C ARG A 149 25.22 2.37 14.96
N ARG A 150 24.58 3.10 14.05
CA ARG A 150 24.27 4.53 14.16
C ARG A 150 22.79 4.74 13.84
N ALA A 151 22.19 5.77 14.39
CA ALA A 151 20.81 6.18 14.11
C ALA A 151 20.76 7.60 13.55
N VAL A 152 19.77 7.91 12.72
CA VAL A 152 19.36 9.29 12.42
C VAL A 152 18.12 9.60 13.25
N ALA A 153 18.17 10.68 14.02
CA ALA A 153 17.07 11.19 14.81
C ALA A 153 16.60 12.54 14.26
N VAL A 154 15.28 12.69 14.05
CA VAL A 154 14.64 13.99 13.85
C VAL A 154 13.92 14.37 15.13
N VAL A 155 14.29 15.51 15.72
CA VAL A 155 13.84 15.94 17.05
C VAL A 155 13.33 17.37 16.98
N ARG A 156 12.18 17.66 17.61
CA ARG A 156 11.76 19.03 17.92
C ARG A 156 12.03 19.33 19.39
N PHE A 157 12.55 20.53 19.67
CA PHE A 157 12.79 21.02 21.02
C PHE A 157 12.54 22.52 21.07
N ARG A 158 11.60 22.97 21.90
CA ARG A 158 11.23 24.38 22.08
C ARG A 158 10.95 25.15 20.78
N GLY A 159 10.32 24.49 19.79
CA GLY A 159 9.95 25.07 18.50
C GLY A 159 10.99 24.89 17.39
N GLU A 160 12.24 24.59 17.73
CA GLU A 160 13.32 24.32 16.78
C GLU A 160 13.34 22.84 16.37
N ALA A 161 13.80 22.56 15.15
CA ALA A 161 13.98 21.20 14.62
C ALA A 161 15.47 20.88 14.47
N PHE A 162 15.83 19.66 14.85
CA PHE A 162 17.19 19.13 14.81
C PHE A 162 17.20 17.82 14.03
N VAL A 163 18.18 17.65 13.15
CA VAL A 163 18.50 16.37 12.51
C VAL A 163 19.87 15.94 13.04
N LEU A 164 19.96 14.75 13.61
CA LEU A 164 21.13 14.31 14.39
C LEU A 164 21.53 12.90 14.00
N ALA A 165 22.83 12.67 13.79
CA ALA A 165 23.38 11.33 13.80
C ALA A 165 23.77 10.94 15.23
N VAL A 166 23.29 9.79 15.68
CA VAL A 166 23.52 9.22 17.01
C VAL A 166 24.33 7.94 16.85
N ASP A 167 25.62 7.99 17.16
CA ASP A 167 26.46 6.81 17.30
C ASP A 167 26.15 6.15 18.66
N LEU A 168 25.71 4.90 18.63
CA LEU A 168 25.28 4.17 19.83
C LEU A 168 26.44 3.94 20.83
N ALA A 169 27.70 4.04 20.37
CA ALA A 169 28.88 4.07 21.24
C ALA A 169 28.92 5.33 22.13
N GLY A 170 28.37 6.46 21.69
CA GLY A 170 28.13 7.62 22.55
C GLY A 170 28.17 9.01 21.91
N ALA A 171 28.55 9.15 20.63
CA ALA A 171 28.62 10.45 19.97
C ALA A 171 27.25 10.87 19.41
N VAL A 172 26.89 12.15 19.56
CA VAL A 172 25.73 12.75 18.90
C VAL A 172 26.23 13.97 18.12
N THR A 173 25.95 14.00 16.82
CA THR A 173 26.44 15.04 15.90
C THR A 173 25.31 15.61 15.05
N PRO A 174 25.30 16.94 14.80
CA PRO A 174 24.29 17.55 13.96
C PRO A 174 24.50 17.20 12.48
N LEU A 175 23.38 17.02 11.79
CA LEU A 175 23.28 16.90 10.33
C LEU A 175 22.59 18.16 9.76
N PRO A 176 22.70 18.41 8.45
CA PRO A 176 21.97 19.51 7.81
C PRO A 176 20.45 19.42 8.05
N VAL A 177 19.85 20.55 8.42
CA VAL A 177 18.40 20.71 8.56
C VAL A 177 17.87 21.38 7.29
N PRO A 178 16.76 20.91 6.68
CA PRO A 178 16.13 21.58 5.54
C PRO A 178 15.78 23.05 5.81
N ALA A 179 15.88 23.89 4.78
CA ALA A 179 15.64 25.33 4.88
C ALA A 179 14.15 25.69 5.06
N SER A 180 13.24 24.81 4.66
CA SER A 180 11.80 24.97 4.80
C SER A 180 11.10 23.65 5.12
N GLY A 181 9.83 23.73 5.51
CA GLY A 181 9.03 22.60 5.97
C GLY A 181 9.31 22.18 7.42
N TYR A 182 8.51 21.23 7.89
CA TYR A 182 8.58 20.65 9.22
C TYR A 182 8.67 19.11 9.16
N PRO A 183 9.13 18.45 10.24
CA PRO A 183 9.08 17.00 10.37
C PRO A 183 7.67 16.40 10.26
N THR A 184 7.61 15.13 9.89
CA THR A 184 6.44 14.25 9.96
C THR A 184 5.73 14.33 11.31
N MET A 185 4.40 14.28 11.33
CA MET A 185 3.62 14.34 12.56
C MET A 185 3.78 13.05 13.38
N THR A 186 4.07 13.19 14.67
CA THR A 186 4.05 12.05 15.61
C THR A 186 2.63 11.51 15.79
N MET A 187 2.51 10.23 16.16
CA MET A 187 1.20 9.64 16.49
C MET A 187 0.53 10.38 17.66
N ASP A 188 1.29 10.81 18.67
CA ASP A 188 0.82 11.61 19.80
C ASP A 188 0.23 12.97 19.36
N GLU A 189 0.88 13.65 18.41
CA GLU A 189 0.36 14.89 17.81
C GLU A 189 -0.95 14.61 17.08
N GLN A 190 -0.95 13.66 16.14
CA GLN A 190 -2.12 13.28 15.35
C GLN A 190 -3.33 12.99 16.25
N VAL A 191 -3.18 12.10 17.24
CA VAL A 191 -4.25 11.76 18.20
C VAL A 191 -4.70 12.97 19.01
N SER A 192 -3.77 13.80 19.49
CA SER A 192 -4.14 14.95 20.33
C SER A 192 -4.85 16.08 19.56
N LEU A 193 -4.53 16.25 18.28
CA LEU A 193 -5.14 17.25 17.40
C LEU A 193 -6.58 16.90 17.03
N CYS A 194 -6.95 15.62 17.02
CA CYS A 194 -8.36 15.18 16.92
C CYS A 194 -9.25 15.76 18.04
N TYR A 195 -8.67 16.06 19.21
CA TYR A 195 -9.41 16.60 20.35
C TYR A 195 -9.30 18.12 20.53
N ALA A 196 -8.38 18.79 19.82
CA ALA A 196 -8.15 20.23 19.97
C ALA A 196 -9.43 21.08 19.78
N PRO A 197 -10.30 20.84 18.77
CA PRO A 197 -11.51 21.66 18.55
C PRO A 197 -12.46 21.74 19.76
N PHE A 198 -12.53 20.67 20.58
CA PHE A 198 -13.46 20.62 21.72
C PHE A 198 -13.07 21.55 22.87
N ALA A 199 -11.89 22.16 22.85
CA ALA A 199 -11.51 23.20 23.80
C ALA A 199 -12.30 24.52 23.59
N ASP A 200 -12.76 24.79 22.37
CA ASP A 200 -13.46 26.05 22.05
C ASP A 200 -14.98 25.98 22.28
N PRO A 201 -15.58 26.89 23.07
CA PRO A 201 -17.03 26.93 23.29
C PRO A 201 -17.85 27.22 22.02
N THR A 202 -17.30 27.97 21.06
CA THR A 202 -17.97 28.34 19.80
C THR A 202 -18.10 27.13 18.89
N PHE A 203 -17.03 26.36 18.68
CA PHE A 203 -17.04 25.07 18.00
C PHE A 203 -18.08 24.13 18.64
N ASN A 204 -18.03 23.97 19.96
CA ASN A 204 -18.96 23.13 20.70
C ASN A 204 -20.43 23.60 20.58
N ALA A 205 -20.68 24.90 20.45
CA ALA A 205 -22.01 25.43 20.16
C ALA A 205 -22.43 25.18 18.70
N THR A 206 -21.50 25.33 17.76
CA THR A 206 -21.68 25.10 16.32
C THR A 206 -22.05 23.64 16.00
N ILE A 207 -21.41 22.68 16.65
CA ILE A 207 -21.76 21.26 16.56
C ILE A 207 -23.19 21.00 17.09
N ARG A 208 -23.52 21.52 18.28
CA ARG A 208 -24.85 21.33 18.89
C ARG A 208 -25.97 21.95 18.05
N ARG A 209 -25.75 23.10 17.40
CA ARG A 209 -26.73 23.72 16.47
C ARG A 209 -27.04 22.83 15.26
N ARG A 210 -26.12 21.94 14.87
CA ARG A 210 -26.31 20.93 13.81
C ARG A 210 -26.92 19.62 14.31
N GLY A 211 -27.37 19.55 15.57
CA GLY A 211 -28.05 18.38 16.15
C GLY A 211 -27.13 17.22 16.57
N VAL A 212 -25.80 17.35 16.40
CA VAL A 212 -24.84 16.31 16.77
C VAL A 212 -24.43 16.46 18.25
N ARG A 213 -24.36 15.35 18.99
CA ARG A 213 -23.81 15.36 20.36
C ARG A 213 -22.29 15.34 20.28
N LEU A 214 -21.60 16.07 21.16
CA LEU A 214 -20.12 16.11 21.16
C LEU A 214 -19.48 14.71 21.31
N SER A 215 -20.16 13.78 21.98
CA SER A 215 -19.73 12.37 22.14
C SER A 215 -19.73 11.56 20.84
N ASP A 216 -20.40 12.06 19.79
CA ASP A 216 -20.54 11.40 18.50
C ASP A 216 -19.83 12.21 17.39
N VAL A 217 -18.89 13.08 17.74
CA VAL A 217 -18.05 13.78 16.76
C VAL A 217 -16.69 13.09 16.67
N ALA A 218 -16.31 12.70 15.46
CA ALA A 218 -14.93 12.35 15.13
C ALA A 218 -14.30 13.53 14.38
N CYS A 219 -13.06 13.88 14.69
CA CYS A 219 -12.32 14.93 14.00
C CYS A 219 -10.95 14.41 13.56
N LEU A 220 -10.42 14.94 12.46
CA LEU A 220 -9.15 14.52 11.86
C LEU A 220 -8.24 15.71 11.54
N PRO A 221 -6.94 15.65 11.89
CA PRO A 221 -5.93 16.62 11.47
C PRO A 221 -5.55 16.41 9.99
N ILE A 222 -5.85 17.40 9.17
CA ILE A 222 -5.55 17.42 7.74
C ILE A 222 -4.37 18.39 7.51
N SER A 223 -3.28 17.89 6.92
CA SER A 223 -2.16 18.69 6.46
C SER A 223 -2.63 19.73 5.46
N LEU A 224 -2.07 20.95 5.52
CA LEU A 224 -2.53 22.08 4.71
C LEU A 224 -1.61 22.48 3.56
N GLY A 225 -0.50 21.76 3.36
CA GLY A 225 0.56 22.15 2.41
C GLY A 225 1.13 23.55 2.70
N TRP A 226 1.52 24.26 1.65
CA TRP A 226 1.96 25.65 1.72
C TRP A 226 1.36 26.41 0.54
N TYR A 227 0.68 27.53 0.82
CA TYR A 227 -0.03 28.34 -0.18
C TYR A 227 0.38 29.82 -0.13
N GLY A 228 1.57 30.11 0.41
CA GLY A 228 2.13 31.46 0.52
C GLY A 228 2.52 31.86 1.95
N PRO A 229 3.02 33.10 2.13
CA PRO A 229 3.70 33.52 3.35
C PRO A 229 2.81 33.72 4.58
N THR A 230 1.48 33.74 4.43
CA THR A 230 0.53 33.99 5.53
C THR A 230 0.47 32.88 6.57
N GLU A 231 0.92 31.67 6.22
CA GLU A 231 0.91 30.47 7.07
C GLU A 231 2.34 30.05 7.48
N GLU A 232 3.35 30.92 7.25
CA GLU A 232 4.74 30.67 7.62
C GLU A 232 5.04 31.01 9.09
N ASN A 233 6.16 30.49 9.60
CA ASN A 233 6.63 30.62 11.00
C ASN A 233 5.70 29.97 12.05
N ARG A 234 4.68 29.22 11.61
CA ARG A 234 3.79 28.43 12.46
C ARG A 234 3.65 27.03 11.87
N ARG A 235 3.68 26.02 12.72
CA ARG A 235 3.33 24.65 12.34
C ARG A 235 1.83 24.47 12.49
N LEU A 236 1.08 24.67 11.41
CA LEU A 236 -0.38 24.73 11.40
C LEU A 236 -0.99 23.40 10.97
N VAL A 237 -2.25 23.17 11.31
CA VAL A 237 -3.06 22.06 10.79
C VAL A 237 -4.51 22.49 10.65
N LYS A 238 -5.24 21.91 9.70
CA LYS A 238 -6.68 22.13 9.55
C LYS A 238 -7.44 20.89 10.04
N VAL A 239 -8.21 21.04 11.09
CA VAL A 239 -9.04 19.96 11.65
C VAL A 239 -10.43 20.02 11.06
N GLN A 240 -10.89 18.91 10.48
CA GLN A 240 -12.25 18.71 9.97
C GLN A 240 -12.96 17.61 10.75
N CYS A 241 -14.29 17.69 10.83
CA CYS A 241 -15.07 16.86 11.74
C CYS A 241 -16.29 16.22 11.06
N PHE A 242 -16.71 15.10 11.63
CA PHE A 242 -17.66 14.14 11.08
C PHE A 242 -18.62 13.67 12.18
N SER A 243 -19.83 13.24 11.79
CA SER A 243 -20.79 12.64 12.73
C SER A 243 -20.66 11.12 12.77
N ALA A 244 -20.20 10.57 13.88
CA ALA A 244 -20.19 9.13 14.17
C ALA A 244 -21.55 8.61 14.66
N GLN A 245 -22.63 9.40 14.57
CA GLN A 245 -23.96 8.94 14.98
C GLN A 245 -24.47 7.83 14.05
N GLY A 246 -24.79 6.67 14.62
CA GLY A 246 -25.49 5.58 13.94
C GLY A 246 -24.63 4.67 13.04
N THR A 247 -23.35 4.98 12.84
CA THR A 247 -22.44 4.19 11.98
C THR A 247 -21.00 4.24 12.50
N ALA A 248 -20.20 3.21 12.25
CA ALA A 248 -18.75 3.30 12.40
C ALA A 248 -18.08 4.11 11.28
N ASN A 249 -18.72 4.20 10.11
CA ASN A 249 -18.20 4.89 8.94
C ASN A 249 -18.53 6.40 9.01
N PHE A 250 -17.87 7.11 9.92
CA PHE A 250 -18.07 8.54 10.11
C PHE A 250 -17.62 9.36 8.90
N TYR A 251 -16.68 8.86 8.07
CA TYR A 251 -16.24 9.52 6.83
C TYR A 251 -17.40 9.85 5.90
N MET A 252 -18.40 8.97 5.79
CA MET A 252 -19.61 9.19 4.99
C MET A 252 -20.54 10.29 5.56
N ARG A 253 -20.21 10.88 6.71
CA ARG A 253 -21.04 11.85 7.43
C ARG A 253 -20.28 13.15 7.77
N PRO A 254 -19.70 13.84 6.77
CA PRO A 254 -18.96 15.08 6.98
C PRO A 254 -19.84 16.18 7.59
N ILE A 255 -19.26 16.97 8.50
CA ILE A 255 -19.83 18.23 8.94
C ILE A 255 -19.30 19.31 7.99
N GLU A 256 -19.88 19.35 6.79
CA GLU A 256 -19.33 20.09 5.65
C GLU A 256 -19.13 21.59 5.94
N GLY A 257 -18.09 22.17 5.32
CA GLY A 257 -17.76 23.59 5.41
C GLY A 257 -17.36 24.08 6.81
N LEU A 258 -17.18 23.19 7.80
CA LEU A 258 -16.63 23.49 9.11
C LEU A 258 -15.15 23.07 9.18
N THR A 259 -14.25 24.05 9.26
CA THR A 259 -12.80 23.81 9.36
C THR A 259 -12.20 24.62 10.52
N VAL A 260 -11.38 23.97 11.34
CA VAL A 260 -10.70 24.59 12.49
C VAL A 260 -9.20 24.63 12.22
N LEU A 261 -8.63 25.83 12.07
CA LEU A 261 -7.19 26.03 11.96
C LEU A 261 -6.57 26.02 13.36
N VAL A 262 -5.60 25.15 13.59
CA VAL A 262 -4.93 24.92 14.87
C VAL A 262 -3.42 25.07 14.71
N ASP A 263 -2.76 25.70 15.68
CA ASP A 263 -1.31 25.66 15.81
C ASP A 263 -0.90 24.38 16.54
N MET A 264 -0.09 23.54 15.92
CA MET A 264 0.26 22.22 16.43
C MET A 264 1.20 22.26 17.65
N ASP A 265 2.02 23.30 17.76
CA ASP A 265 3.01 23.44 18.84
C ASP A 265 2.34 23.94 20.12
N THR A 266 1.41 24.91 20.00
CA THR A 266 0.70 25.49 21.16
C THR A 266 -0.66 24.85 21.45
N LYS A 267 -1.23 24.12 20.47
CA LYS A 267 -2.62 23.62 20.45
C LYS A 267 -3.68 24.73 20.49
N GLU A 268 -3.29 25.96 20.13
CA GLU A 268 -4.17 27.12 20.03
C GLU A 268 -5.07 27.02 18.79
N ILE A 269 -6.37 27.29 18.96
CA ILE A 269 -7.31 27.42 17.84
C ILE A 269 -7.19 28.84 17.28
N ILE A 270 -6.74 28.95 16.03
CA ILE A 270 -6.39 30.21 15.38
C ILE A 270 -7.60 30.80 14.65
N ARG A 271 -8.39 29.94 14.03
CA ARG A 271 -9.60 30.34 13.29
C ARG A 271 -10.56 29.17 13.17
N ILE A 272 -11.85 29.43 13.36
CA ILE A 272 -12.93 28.52 12.96
C ILE A 272 -13.59 29.15 11.74
N SER A 273 -13.66 28.42 10.63
CA SER A 273 -14.46 28.78 9.45
C SER A 273 -15.70 27.88 9.40
N ASP A 274 -16.88 28.48 9.27
CA ASP A 274 -18.15 27.78 9.10
C ASP A 274 -18.88 28.35 7.87
N ARG A 275 -18.62 27.77 6.70
CA ARG A 275 -19.29 28.11 5.43
C ARG A 275 -20.38 27.10 5.03
N GLY A 276 -20.51 25.99 5.76
CA GLY A 276 -21.45 24.91 5.45
C GLY A 276 -22.64 24.80 6.40
N ALA A 277 -22.98 25.85 7.15
CA ALA A 277 -24.02 25.82 8.18
C ALA A 277 -25.42 25.37 7.68
N GLY A 278 -25.72 25.53 6.38
CA GLY A 278 -26.96 25.08 5.75
C GLY A 278 -26.88 23.73 5.03
N ILE A 279 -25.71 23.08 5.00
CA ILE A 279 -25.52 21.78 4.33
C ILE A 279 -25.95 20.67 5.30
N PRO A 280 -26.85 19.76 4.89
CA PRO A 280 -27.26 18.65 5.73
C PRO A 280 -26.11 17.66 5.93
N ILE A 281 -26.00 17.10 7.13
CA ILE A 281 -25.10 15.97 7.40
C ILE A 281 -25.73 14.72 6.77
N PRO A 282 -25.04 13.98 5.89
CA PRO A 282 -25.59 12.82 5.20
C PRO A 282 -26.12 11.73 6.14
N SER A 283 -26.95 10.82 5.61
CA SER A 283 -27.53 9.72 6.39
C SER A 283 -26.47 8.75 6.91
N ALA A 284 -26.75 8.08 8.04
CA ALA A 284 -25.95 6.95 8.51
C ALA A 284 -26.39 5.60 7.89
N ALA A 285 -27.58 5.56 7.26
CA ALA A 285 -28.13 4.35 6.67
C ALA A 285 -27.19 3.79 5.59
N ASN A 286 -27.03 2.47 5.56
CA ASN A 286 -26.23 1.74 4.57
C ASN A 286 -24.75 2.14 4.48
N THR A 287 -24.17 2.73 5.53
CA THR A 287 -22.72 3.13 5.56
C THR A 287 -21.82 2.21 6.39
N ASP A 288 -22.37 1.44 7.33
CA ASP A 288 -21.58 0.64 8.30
C ASP A 288 -21.09 -0.67 7.66
N TYR A 289 -19.82 -0.71 7.26
CA TYR A 289 -19.17 -1.82 6.54
C TYR A 289 -18.96 -3.12 7.36
N ARG A 290 -19.39 -3.16 8.63
CA ARG A 290 -19.11 -4.30 9.51
C ARG A 290 -20.15 -5.39 9.33
N TYR A 291 -19.72 -6.57 8.90
CA TYR A 291 -20.55 -7.77 8.75
C TYR A 291 -21.52 -8.05 9.92
N SER A 292 -21.08 -7.81 11.16
CA SER A 292 -21.90 -7.99 12.38
C SER A 292 -23.10 -7.04 12.50
N ARG A 293 -23.18 -5.98 11.67
CA ARG A 293 -24.32 -5.07 11.57
C ARG A 293 -25.31 -5.47 10.48
N HIS A 294 -24.84 -5.97 9.33
CA HIS A 294 -25.72 -6.42 8.26
C HIS A 294 -26.56 -7.65 8.65
N ASN A 295 -25.96 -8.62 9.35
CA ASN A 295 -26.69 -9.80 9.86
C ASN A 295 -27.72 -9.48 10.97
N GLN A 296 -27.88 -8.22 11.39
CA GLN A 296 -28.97 -7.77 12.27
C GLN A 296 -30.12 -7.13 11.50
N GLN A 297 -30.01 -7.00 10.17
CA GLN A 297 -30.99 -6.35 9.28
C GLN A 297 -31.45 -7.26 8.13
N GLN A 298 -30.67 -8.28 7.74
CA GLN A 298 -31.14 -9.34 6.84
C GLN A 298 -31.98 -10.38 7.61
N GLU A 299 -33.30 -10.22 7.58
CA GLU A 299 -34.27 -11.28 7.89
C GLU A 299 -34.73 -12.05 6.63
N ASP A 300 -34.26 -11.67 5.44
CA ASP A 300 -34.68 -12.25 4.15
C ASP A 300 -33.50 -12.97 3.48
N ASP A 301 -33.43 -14.30 3.65
CA ASP A 301 -32.35 -15.19 3.18
C ASP A 301 -32.21 -15.27 1.64
N ASN A 302 -33.04 -14.55 0.88
CA ASN A 302 -33.15 -14.64 -0.58
C ASN A 302 -32.35 -13.57 -1.36
N VAL A 303 -31.63 -12.67 -0.69
CA VAL A 303 -30.92 -11.55 -1.35
C VAL A 303 -29.42 -11.55 -1.02
N GLY A 304 -28.60 -11.92 -2.01
CA GLY A 304 -27.14 -11.90 -1.91
C GLY A 304 -26.45 -12.77 -2.97
N PHE A 305 -25.11 -12.78 -2.97
CA PHE A 305 -24.33 -13.74 -3.76
C PHE A 305 -24.27 -15.11 -3.06
N GLU A 306 -24.12 -16.18 -3.83
CA GLU A 306 -23.83 -17.51 -3.28
C GLU A 306 -22.55 -17.48 -2.42
N LYS A 307 -22.58 -18.17 -1.28
CA LYS A 307 -21.44 -18.23 -0.37
C LYS A 307 -20.28 -19.01 -1.01
N VAL A 308 -19.29 -18.27 -1.52
CA VAL A 308 -18.03 -18.83 -2.02
C VAL A 308 -17.31 -19.62 -0.91
N ARG A 309 -16.70 -20.75 -1.27
CA ARG A 309 -15.89 -21.55 -0.34
C ARG A 309 -14.64 -20.76 0.06
N ALA A 310 -14.21 -20.90 1.31
CA ALA A 310 -12.96 -20.28 1.75
C ALA A 310 -11.79 -20.76 0.88
N PRO A 311 -10.89 -19.85 0.42
CA PRO A 311 -9.68 -20.25 -0.29
C PRO A 311 -8.86 -21.23 0.55
N SER A 312 -8.39 -22.30 -0.08
CA SER A 312 -7.57 -23.32 0.57
C SER A 312 -6.45 -23.72 -0.36
N THR A 313 -5.29 -23.07 -0.19
CA THR A 313 -4.03 -23.49 -0.78
C THR A 313 -3.15 -23.94 0.38
N GLU A 314 -3.09 -25.24 0.60
CA GLU A 314 -2.19 -25.82 1.60
C GLU A 314 -0.84 -26.11 0.93
N PRO A 315 0.29 -25.81 1.60
CA PRO A 315 1.61 -26.12 1.06
C PRO A 315 1.80 -27.64 0.94
N GLY A 316 2.80 -28.05 0.15
CA GLY A 316 3.16 -29.46 0.02
C GLY A 316 3.67 -30.07 1.33
N PRO A 317 3.94 -31.39 1.38
CA PRO A 317 4.35 -32.11 2.59
C PRO A 317 5.59 -31.55 3.32
N SER A 318 6.44 -30.79 2.64
CA SER A 318 7.62 -30.10 3.18
C SER A 318 7.32 -28.81 3.95
N GLY A 319 6.07 -28.31 3.94
CA GLY A 319 5.75 -26.95 4.37
C GLY A 319 5.96 -25.90 3.28
N PRO A 320 5.75 -24.60 3.59
CA PRO A 320 5.93 -23.51 2.62
C PRO A 320 7.41 -23.38 2.22
N GLY A 321 7.67 -23.03 0.97
CA GLY A 321 9.01 -22.88 0.39
C GLY A 321 9.75 -21.58 0.74
N VAL A 322 9.17 -20.73 1.59
CA VAL A 322 9.77 -19.47 2.07
C VAL A 322 10.42 -19.65 3.43
N GLU A 323 11.66 -19.19 3.57
CA GLU A 323 12.35 -19.06 4.85
C GLU A 323 12.53 -17.59 5.22
N VAL A 324 12.29 -17.23 6.49
CA VAL A 324 12.63 -15.92 7.06
C VAL A 324 13.69 -16.13 8.13
N VAL A 325 14.94 -15.91 7.76
CA VAL A 325 16.13 -16.12 8.60
C VAL A 325 16.45 -14.85 9.39
N ASP A 326 16.68 -15.00 10.70
CA ASP A 326 16.98 -13.91 11.64
C ASP A 326 15.96 -12.75 11.58
N GLY A 327 14.68 -13.07 11.34
CA GLY A 327 13.56 -12.13 11.28
C GLY A 327 13.45 -11.29 10.00
N HIS A 328 14.54 -11.07 9.28
CA HIS A 328 14.58 -10.10 8.17
C HIS A 328 15.17 -10.62 6.85
N THR A 329 15.93 -11.73 6.84
CA THR A 329 16.50 -12.27 5.59
C THR A 329 15.54 -13.28 4.97
N VAL A 330 14.87 -12.92 3.90
CA VAL A 330 13.92 -13.77 3.19
C VAL A 330 14.62 -14.58 2.10
N ARG A 331 14.37 -15.89 2.04
CA ARG A 331 14.87 -16.80 1.01
C ARG A 331 13.72 -17.58 0.39
N TRP A 332 13.70 -17.66 -0.94
CA TRP A 332 12.69 -18.41 -1.69
C TRP A 332 13.09 -18.57 -3.16
N GLY A 333 12.94 -19.77 -3.74
CA GLY A 333 12.92 -19.95 -5.21
C GLY A 333 14.15 -19.43 -5.97
N GLY A 334 15.33 -19.38 -5.33
CA GLY A 334 16.56 -18.79 -5.87
C GLY A 334 16.82 -17.34 -5.46
N TRP A 335 15.82 -16.64 -4.92
CA TRP A 335 15.97 -15.30 -4.35
C TRP A 335 16.50 -15.33 -2.91
N GLU A 336 17.37 -14.37 -2.60
CA GLU A 336 17.64 -13.91 -1.24
C GLU A 336 17.49 -12.39 -1.20
N MET A 337 16.92 -11.86 -0.10
CA MET A 337 16.75 -10.43 0.14
C MET A 337 16.61 -10.12 1.63
N HIS A 338 16.89 -8.89 2.03
CA HIS A 338 16.57 -8.34 3.34
C HIS A 338 15.25 -7.56 3.25
N VAL A 339 14.32 -7.80 4.17
CA VAL A 339 13.03 -7.10 4.25
C VAL A 339 12.88 -6.53 5.66
N LYS A 340 12.56 -5.25 5.77
CA LYS A 340 12.31 -4.60 7.06
C LYS A 340 11.17 -3.58 7.03
N ALA A 341 10.66 -3.30 8.21
CA ALA A 341 9.83 -2.14 8.48
C ALA A 341 10.67 -0.87 8.66
N ASP A 342 10.15 0.26 8.18
CA ASP A 342 10.63 1.62 8.41
C ASP A 342 9.43 2.53 8.70
N ALA A 343 9.59 3.50 9.62
CA ALA A 343 8.50 4.35 10.07
C ALA A 343 7.95 5.27 8.97
N ARG A 344 8.80 5.74 8.04
CA ARG A 344 8.39 6.66 6.96
C ARG A 344 8.04 5.90 5.68
N ALA A 345 8.90 4.98 5.22
CA ALA A 345 8.70 4.26 3.96
C ALA A 345 7.75 3.05 4.07
N GLY A 346 7.47 2.55 5.28
CA GLY A 346 6.71 1.32 5.47
C GLY A 346 7.59 0.09 5.26
N MET A 347 7.49 -0.56 4.10
CA MET A 347 8.29 -1.75 3.78
C MET A 347 9.48 -1.38 2.89
N VAL A 348 10.68 -1.79 3.31
CA VAL A 348 11.93 -1.64 2.56
C VAL A 348 12.46 -3.03 2.21
N VAL A 349 12.76 -3.25 0.93
CA VAL A 349 13.45 -4.46 0.44
C VAL A 349 14.87 -4.08 0.03
N SER A 350 15.87 -4.79 0.53
CA SER A 350 17.28 -4.52 0.24
C SER A 350 18.05 -5.79 -0.15
N ARG A 351 19.15 -5.64 -0.89
CA ARG A 351 20.02 -6.75 -1.34
C ARG A 351 19.27 -7.89 -2.03
N ALA A 352 18.28 -7.54 -2.86
CA ALA A 352 17.54 -8.53 -3.63
C ALA A 352 18.45 -9.06 -4.76
N ARG A 353 18.76 -10.36 -4.66
CA ARG A 353 19.66 -11.09 -5.55
C ARG A 353 19.07 -12.44 -5.90
N VAL A 354 19.31 -12.88 -7.14
CA VAL A 354 18.74 -14.11 -7.69
C VAL A 354 19.86 -15.08 -8.09
N GLU A 355 19.71 -16.35 -7.73
CA GLU A 355 20.58 -17.44 -8.18
C GLU A 355 20.44 -17.64 -9.69
N ASP A 356 21.55 -17.67 -10.41
CA ASP A 356 21.57 -18.07 -11.82
C ASP A 356 21.59 -19.60 -11.92
N PRO A 357 20.52 -20.27 -12.39
CA PRO A 357 20.42 -21.73 -12.40
C PRO A 357 21.33 -22.39 -13.46
N SER A 358 22.12 -21.61 -14.20
CA SER A 358 23.19 -22.11 -15.07
C SER A 358 24.57 -22.17 -14.41
N THR A 359 24.82 -21.37 -13.37
CA THR A 359 26.13 -21.28 -12.67
C THR A 359 26.05 -21.60 -11.16
N GLY A 360 24.89 -21.43 -10.53
CA GLY A 360 24.72 -21.49 -9.07
C GLY A 360 25.16 -20.22 -8.34
N GLU A 361 25.48 -19.14 -9.05
CA GLU A 361 25.91 -17.87 -8.45
C GLU A 361 24.70 -16.96 -8.15
N HIS A 362 24.62 -16.39 -6.94
CA HIS A 362 23.69 -15.30 -6.65
C HIS A 362 24.18 -13.99 -7.25
N ARG A 363 23.36 -13.39 -8.11
CA ARG A 363 23.66 -12.15 -8.83
C ARG A 363 22.76 -11.03 -8.35
N GLU A 364 23.34 -9.88 -8.04
CA GLU A 364 22.64 -8.71 -7.51
C GLU A 364 21.70 -8.10 -8.57
N VAL A 365 20.55 -7.59 -8.12
CA VAL A 365 19.53 -6.96 -8.98
C VAL A 365 19.15 -5.58 -8.44
N LEU A 366 18.84 -5.50 -7.14
CA LEU A 366 18.33 -4.29 -6.47
C LEU A 366 18.96 -4.18 -5.07
N TYR A 367 19.72 -3.12 -4.84
CA TYR A 367 20.36 -2.86 -3.54
C TYR A 367 19.36 -2.42 -2.47
N LYS A 368 18.41 -1.53 -2.82
CA LYS A 368 17.38 -0.97 -1.94
C LYS A 368 16.16 -0.49 -2.73
N GLY A 369 14.99 -0.95 -2.36
CA GLY A 369 13.69 -0.61 -2.96
C GLY A 369 12.69 -0.21 -1.88
N MET A 370 12.04 0.94 -2.05
CA MET A 370 11.02 1.41 -1.11
C MET A 370 10.04 2.42 -1.76
N ALA A 371 8.85 2.57 -1.18
CA ALA A 371 7.99 3.72 -1.45
C ALA A 371 8.62 4.96 -0.77
N SER A 372 9.01 5.94 -1.57
CA SER A 372 9.75 7.13 -1.13
C SER A 372 8.81 8.27 -0.73
N GLU A 373 7.76 8.50 -1.52
CA GLU A 373 6.72 9.48 -1.17
C GLU A 373 5.40 9.14 -1.87
N LEU A 374 4.29 9.59 -1.28
CA LEU A 374 2.97 9.57 -1.89
C LEU A 374 2.51 11.01 -2.16
N PHE A 375 1.59 11.20 -3.12
CA PHE A 375 0.96 12.50 -3.36
C PHE A 375 -0.51 12.31 -3.74
N VAL A 376 -1.42 12.88 -2.96
CA VAL A 376 -2.88 12.68 -3.09
C VAL A 376 -3.60 14.03 -3.22
N PRO A 377 -3.54 14.71 -4.39
CA PRO A 377 -4.22 15.98 -4.61
C PRO A 377 -5.72 15.79 -4.89
N TYR A 378 -6.56 16.52 -4.16
CA TYR A 378 -8.00 16.65 -4.41
C TYR A 378 -8.29 17.84 -5.33
N MET A 379 -9.27 17.68 -6.23
CA MET A 379 -9.55 18.62 -7.32
C MET A 379 -10.69 19.61 -6.98
N ASP A 380 -10.96 19.87 -5.70
CA ASP A 380 -11.96 20.85 -5.25
C ASP A 380 -11.26 22.11 -4.69
N PRO A 381 -11.33 23.26 -5.38
CA PRO A 381 -10.65 24.50 -4.99
C PRO A 381 -11.36 25.31 -3.89
N SER A 382 -12.43 24.80 -3.26
CA SER A 382 -13.14 25.52 -2.20
C SER A 382 -12.36 25.58 -0.87
N GLU A 383 -12.71 26.53 0.02
CA GLU A 383 -11.96 26.79 1.27
C GLU A 383 -11.76 25.55 2.15
N ALA A 384 -12.71 24.60 2.11
CA ALA A 384 -12.67 23.36 2.90
C ALA A 384 -11.91 22.20 2.21
N TRP A 385 -11.44 22.38 0.97
CA TRP A 385 -10.88 21.28 0.17
C TRP A 385 -9.56 21.59 -0.52
N TYR A 386 -9.30 22.83 -0.95
CA TYR A 386 -8.14 23.19 -1.79
C TYR A 386 -6.77 22.73 -1.26
N PHE A 387 -6.66 22.57 0.06
CA PHE A 387 -5.42 22.24 0.76
C PHE A 387 -5.20 20.72 0.94
N LYS A 388 -6.18 19.88 0.58
CA LYS A 388 -6.10 18.42 0.67
C LYS A 388 -5.23 17.87 -0.45
N THR A 389 -3.92 17.96 -0.24
CA THR A 389 -2.91 17.50 -1.18
C THR A 389 -1.85 16.71 -0.42
N TYR A 390 -2.30 15.58 0.14
CA TYR A 390 -1.57 14.83 1.15
C TYR A 390 -0.24 14.29 0.62
N MET A 391 0.76 14.23 1.49
CA MET A 391 2.03 13.54 1.22
C MET A 391 2.27 12.50 2.30
N ASP A 392 1.61 11.35 2.15
CA ASP A 392 1.33 10.41 3.23
C ASP A 392 2.60 9.93 3.96
N ALA A 393 3.71 9.69 3.25
CA ALA A 393 4.95 9.26 3.90
C ALA A 393 5.60 10.43 4.65
N GLY A 394 5.79 11.57 4.00
CA GLY A 394 6.45 12.75 4.58
C GLY A 394 5.67 13.43 5.71
N GLU A 395 4.33 13.45 5.64
CA GLU A 395 3.47 14.18 6.58
C GLU A 395 2.94 13.29 7.72
N TYR A 396 2.60 12.03 7.45
CA TYR A 396 1.94 11.11 8.40
C TYR A 396 2.77 9.87 8.77
N GLY A 397 3.81 9.55 7.99
CA GLY A 397 4.66 8.35 8.15
C GLY A 397 3.97 7.10 7.65
N PHE A 398 4.23 6.67 6.41
CA PHE A 398 3.48 5.59 5.75
C PHE A 398 3.60 4.25 6.51
N GLY A 399 4.75 4.00 7.14
CA GLY A 399 4.95 2.86 8.04
C GLY A 399 4.32 3.01 9.43
N LEU A 400 4.18 4.24 9.95
CA LEU A 400 3.42 4.49 11.18
C LEU A 400 1.91 4.23 10.98
N GLN A 401 1.42 4.46 9.76
CA GLN A 401 0.05 4.14 9.33
C GLN A 401 -0.13 2.67 8.90
N ALA A 402 0.93 1.85 8.88
CA ALA A 402 0.80 0.42 8.65
C ALA A 402 0.16 -0.27 9.86
N MET A 403 -1.04 -0.81 9.67
CA MET A 403 -1.81 -1.46 10.72
C MET A 403 -1.54 -2.98 10.73
N PRO A 404 -1.70 -3.67 11.87
CA PRO A 404 -1.52 -5.12 11.93
C PRO A 404 -2.42 -5.85 10.93
N LEU A 405 -1.81 -6.62 10.03
CA LEU A 405 -2.49 -7.37 8.98
C LEU A 405 -3.46 -8.41 9.58
N VAL A 406 -4.66 -8.52 9.04
CA VAL A 406 -5.71 -9.43 9.50
C VAL A 406 -5.46 -10.84 8.93
N PRO A 407 -5.07 -11.83 9.76
CA PRO A 407 -4.74 -13.16 9.25
C PRO A 407 -5.93 -13.83 8.56
N LEU A 408 -5.64 -14.66 7.55
CA LEU A 408 -6.60 -15.34 6.66
C LEU A 408 -7.38 -14.42 5.71
N ASN A 409 -7.28 -13.09 5.85
CA ASN A 409 -8.01 -12.13 5.01
C ASN A 409 -7.01 -11.30 4.18
N ASP A 410 -6.08 -10.60 4.84
CA ASP A 410 -5.02 -9.85 4.15
C ASP A 410 -3.88 -10.77 3.69
N CYS A 411 -3.63 -11.84 4.43
CA CYS A 411 -2.54 -12.79 4.22
C CYS A 411 -3.02 -14.24 4.41
N PRO A 412 -2.53 -15.21 3.61
CA PRO A 412 -2.96 -16.61 3.69
C PRO A 412 -2.50 -17.29 4.99
N ARG A 413 -3.07 -18.48 5.28
CA ARG A 413 -2.86 -19.27 6.51
C ARG A 413 -1.41 -19.43 6.93
N HIS A 414 -0.51 -19.63 5.96
CA HIS A 414 0.89 -20.00 6.20
C HIS A 414 1.87 -18.86 5.90
N ALA A 415 1.37 -17.61 5.90
CA ALA A 415 2.24 -16.44 5.82
C ALA A 415 3.15 -16.34 7.06
N ALA A 416 4.43 -16.07 6.85
CA ALA A 416 5.30 -15.54 7.89
C ALA A 416 4.98 -14.05 8.11
N TYR A 417 5.22 -13.53 9.30
CA TYR A 417 5.03 -12.10 9.62
C TYR A 417 6.33 -11.49 10.12
N ILE A 418 6.51 -10.20 9.84
CA ILE A 418 7.63 -9.37 10.29
C ILE A 418 7.03 -8.14 10.98
N ASP A 419 7.46 -7.91 12.22
CA ASP A 419 6.98 -6.83 13.08
C ASP A 419 7.82 -5.56 12.90
N GLY A 420 7.20 -4.39 13.11
CA GLY A 420 7.90 -3.10 13.11
C GLY A 420 8.31 -2.67 14.53
N VAL A 421 9.53 -2.20 14.72
CA VAL A 421 9.97 -1.59 15.99
C VAL A 421 10.21 -0.10 15.76
N PHE A 422 9.42 0.74 16.45
CA PHE A 422 9.35 2.18 16.22
C PHE A 422 9.49 2.98 17.51
N VAL A 423 9.49 4.31 17.39
CA VAL A 423 9.70 5.26 18.49
C VAL A 423 8.46 6.12 18.72
N ALA A 424 8.04 6.29 19.97
CA ALA A 424 7.00 7.24 20.38
C ALA A 424 7.57 8.66 20.55
N ALA A 425 6.70 9.68 20.68
CA ALA A 425 7.13 11.07 20.79
C ALA A 425 8.10 11.35 21.97
N ASP A 426 8.05 10.56 23.04
CA ASP A 426 8.94 10.68 24.21
C ASP A 426 10.25 9.85 24.11
N GLY A 427 10.51 9.31 22.91
CA GLY A 427 11.66 8.51 22.56
C GLY A 427 11.57 7.02 22.95
N ARG A 428 10.51 6.56 23.63
CA ARG A 428 10.39 5.13 24.00
C ARG A 428 10.12 4.25 22.78
N PRO A 429 10.68 3.02 22.73
CA PRO A 429 10.33 2.06 21.70
C PRO A 429 8.91 1.49 21.88
N TYR A 430 8.26 1.11 20.77
CA TYR A 430 7.07 0.28 20.75
C TYR A 430 7.09 -0.67 19.54
N VAL A 431 6.32 -1.76 19.62
CA VAL A 431 6.21 -2.78 18.57
C VAL A 431 4.89 -2.63 17.80
N ARG A 432 4.95 -2.81 16.48
CA ARG A 432 3.82 -2.95 15.56
C ARG A 432 3.78 -4.39 15.06
N GLU A 433 2.97 -5.21 15.72
CA GLU A 433 2.78 -6.62 15.36
C GLU A 433 2.18 -6.78 13.95
N ASN A 434 2.56 -7.85 13.25
CA ASN A 434 2.04 -8.28 11.95
C ASN A 434 2.04 -7.18 10.87
N MET A 435 3.06 -6.32 10.83
CA MET A 435 3.12 -5.18 9.91
C MET A 435 3.36 -5.59 8.46
N ILE A 436 4.23 -6.57 8.24
CA ILE A 436 4.52 -7.15 6.93
C ILE A 436 4.22 -8.64 7.00
N CYS A 437 3.65 -9.22 5.95
CA CYS A 437 3.52 -10.67 5.80
C CYS A 437 4.20 -11.16 4.53
N VAL A 438 4.77 -12.37 4.58
CA VAL A 438 5.52 -12.98 3.48
C VAL A 438 4.96 -14.36 3.19
N PHE A 439 4.56 -14.64 1.95
CA PHE A 439 3.88 -15.87 1.56
C PHE A 439 4.09 -16.27 0.10
N GLU A 440 3.92 -17.55 -0.19
CA GLU A 440 3.82 -18.05 -1.55
C GLU A 440 2.40 -17.89 -2.10
N ARG A 441 2.29 -17.42 -3.34
CA ARG A 441 1.03 -17.25 -4.06
C ARG A 441 1.00 -18.16 -5.28
N TYR A 442 -0.08 -18.95 -5.39
CA TYR A 442 -0.42 -19.73 -6.57
C TYR A 442 -1.86 -19.42 -6.96
N ALA A 443 -2.07 -18.91 -8.17
CA ALA A 443 -3.38 -18.49 -8.70
C ALA A 443 -3.86 -19.35 -9.88
N GLY A 444 -3.16 -20.46 -10.19
CA GLY A 444 -3.39 -21.25 -11.40
C GLY A 444 -2.67 -20.74 -12.65
N ASP A 445 -1.83 -19.71 -12.51
CA ASP A 445 -1.02 -19.16 -13.59
C ASP A 445 0.01 -20.17 -14.14
N VAL A 446 0.31 -20.06 -15.43
CA VAL A 446 1.31 -20.87 -16.14
C VAL A 446 2.61 -20.08 -16.27
N ALA A 447 3.74 -20.67 -15.87
CA ALA A 447 5.05 -20.03 -15.95
C ALA A 447 5.59 -20.08 -17.39
N TRP A 448 5.55 -21.26 -18.00
CA TRP A 448 5.70 -21.46 -19.45
C TRP A 448 5.01 -22.76 -19.88
N ARG A 449 4.62 -22.84 -21.16
CA ARG A 449 4.08 -24.06 -21.76
C ARG A 449 4.34 -24.12 -23.26
N HIS A 450 4.38 -25.34 -23.81
CA HIS A 450 4.37 -25.59 -25.23
C HIS A 450 3.60 -26.89 -25.56
N SER A 451 3.11 -27.00 -26.79
CA SER A 451 2.57 -28.25 -27.33
C SER A 451 2.99 -28.31 -28.78
N GLU A 452 3.74 -29.35 -29.13
CA GLU A 452 4.34 -29.48 -30.44
C GLU A 452 3.26 -29.74 -31.51
N SER A 453 3.54 -29.29 -32.74
CA SER A 453 2.65 -29.45 -33.88
C SER A 453 2.50 -30.94 -34.24
N PRO A 454 1.26 -31.44 -34.41
CA PRO A 454 1.02 -32.80 -34.90
C PRO A 454 1.71 -33.13 -36.23
N ILE A 455 2.06 -32.12 -37.04
CA ILE A 455 2.79 -32.28 -38.31
C ILE A 455 4.18 -32.90 -38.09
N THR A 456 4.79 -32.74 -36.92
CA THR A 456 6.08 -33.36 -36.58
C THR A 456 5.99 -34.84 -36.25
N GLY A 457 4.80 -35.36 -35.96
CA GLY A 457 4.60 -36.70 -35.41
C GLY A 457 5.00 -36.87 -33.93
N MET A 458 5.47 -35.82 -33.25
CA MET A 458 5.89 -35.87 -31.85
C MET A 458 4.73 -35.52 -30.90
N ASP A 459 4.34 -36.43 -30.00
CA ASP A 459 3.32 -36.16 -28.97
C ASP A 459 3.91 -35.46 -27.73
N ILE A 460 4.37 -34.21 -27.91
CA ILE A 460 5.01 -33.42 -26.85
C ILE A 460 4.06 -32.34 -26.33
N ARG A 461 3.78 -32.37 -25.02
CA ARG A 461 3.04 -31.32 -24.29
C ARG A 461 3.74 -31.04 -22.96
N GLU A 462 4.27 -29.84 -22.82
CA GLU A 462 4.98 -29.40 -21.61
C GLU A 462 4.32 -28.16 -21.01
N SER A 463 4.23 -28.11 -19.69
CA SER A 463 3.70 -26.95 -18.94
C SER A 463 4.35 -26.91 -17.55
N ARG A 464 4.57 -25.70 -17.03
CA ARG A 464 5.05 -25.47 -15.66
C ARG A 464 4.13 -24.49 -14.93
N PRO A 465 3.76 -24.75 -13.67
CA PRO A 465 2.96 -23.83 -12.87
C PRO A 465 3.79 -22.62 -12.43
N LYS A 466 3.13 -21.48 -12.25
CA LYS A 466 3.73 -20.25 -11.73
C LYS A 466 3.38 -20.06 -10.26
N VAL A 467 4.38 -20.20 -9.41
CA VAL A 467 4.34 -19.78 -8.00
C VAL A 467 5.17 -18.50 -7.87
N THR A 468 4.73 -17.58 -7.03
CA THR A 468 5.42 -16.30 -6.78
C THR A 468 5.49 -16.04 -5.28
N LEU A 469 6.61 -15.53 -4.77
CA LEU A 469 6.67 -14.99 -3.41
C LEU A 469 6.00 -13.61 -3.40
N VAL A 470 5.26 -13.29 -2.34
CA VAL A 470 4.74 -11.95 -2.07
C VAL A 470 5.15 -11.53 -0.67
N ALA A 471 5.79 -10.37 -0.55
CA ALA A 471 5.87 -9.61 0.70
C ALA A 471 4.83 -8.48 0.63
N ARG A 472 3.95 -8.40 1.63
CA ARG A 472 2.80 -7.49 1.68
C ARG A 472 2.82 -6.64 2.94
N MET A 473 2.49 -5.36 2.79
CA MET A 473 2.13 -4.43 3.86
C MET A 473 0.79 -3.76 3.50
N VAL A 474 -0.02 -3.38 4.49
CA VAL A 474 -1.20 -2.53 4.29
C VAL A 474 -1.09 -1.29 5.18
N ALA A 475 -1.17 -0.11 4.56
CA ALA A 475 -1.13 1.19 5.26
C ALA A 475 -2.48 1.89 5.16
N SER A 476 -3.07 2.19 6.33
CA SER A 476 -4.39 2.83 6.46
C SER A 476 -4.20 4.31 6.79
N VAL A 477 -4.00 5.15 5.78
CA VAL A 477 -3.79 6.60 5.94
C VAL A 477 -5.16 7.27 6.10
N ALA A 478 -5.63 7.31 7.35
CA ALA A 478 -6.96 7.77 7.76
C ALA A 478 -8.11 7.04 7.06
N ASN A 479 -8.51 7.47 5.86
CA ASN A 479 -9.62 6.91 5.10
C ASN A 479 -9.18 5.91 4.02
N TYR A 480 -7.94 6.03 3.51
CA TYR A 480 -7.44 5.18 2.42
C TYR A 480 -6.62 4.00 2.92
N ASP A 481 -6.85 2.83 2.30
CA ASP A 481 -6.07 1.62 2.52
C ASP A 481 -5.20 1.32 1.30
N TYR A 482 -3.87 1.37 1.49
CA TYR A 482 -2.87 1.06 0.47
C TYR A 482 -2.28 -0.34 0.68
N ILE A 483 -2.58 -1.26 -0.23
CA ILE A 483 -2.06 -2.63 -0.23
C ILE A 483 -0.77 -2.66 -1.07
N MET A 484 0.37 -2.81 -0.41
CA MET A 484 1.69 -2.71 -1.01
C MET A 484 2.32 -4.10 -1.13
N ASP A 485 2.32 -4.66 -2.34
CA ASP A 485 2.89 -5.98 -2.66
C ASP A 485 4.24 -5.83 -3.38
N TRP A 486 5.29 -6.46 -2.85
CA TRP A 486 6.51 -6.81 -3.58
C TRP A 486 6.47 -8.30 -3.91
N GLU A 487 6.40 -8.61 -5.20
CA GLU A 487 6.22 -9.95 -5.73
C GLU A 487 7.47 -10.42 -6.49
N PHE A 488 8.03 -11.56 -6.10
CA PHE A 488 9.24 -12.14 -6.70
C PHE A 488 8.89 -13.42 -7.45
N GLN A 489 9.46 -13.58 -8.63
CA GLN A 489 9.16 -14.67 -9.54
C GLN A 489 10.43 -15.46 -9.87
N MET A 490 10.30 -16.78 -10.03
CA MET A 490 11.46 -17.66 -10.32
C MET A 490 12.13 -17.35 -11.67
N ASP A 491 11.45 -16.65 -12.58
CA ASP A 491 12.02 -16.19 -13.87
C ASP A 491 12.91 -14.93 -13.72
N GLY A 492 13.15 -14.47 -12.49
CA GLY A 492 13.92 -13.29 -12.16
C GLY A 492 13.10 -11.99 -12.17
N LEU A 493 11.79 -12.02 -12.45
CA LEU A 493 10.97 -10.81 -12.43
C LEU A 493 10.66 -10.38 -10.98
N ILE A 494 10.83 -9.08 -10.70
CA ILE A 494 10.28 -8.42 -9.50
C ILE A 494 9.09 -7.58 -9.96
N ARG A 495 7.93 -7.74 -9.33
CA ARG A 495 6.71 -6.96 -9.58
C ARG A 495 6.36 -6.16 -8.34
N ILE A 496 6.07 -4.89 -8.53
CA ILE A 496 5.62 -4.00 -7.46
C ILE A 496 4.18 -3.61 -7.78
N LYS A 497 3.26 -3.89 -6.86
CA LYS A 497 1.83 -3.65 -7.05
C LYS A 497 1.28 -2.82 -5.89
N VAL A 498 0.48 -1.82 -6.24
CA VAL A 498 -0.28 -0.99 -5.30
C VAL A 498 -1.76 -1.29 -5.52
N GLY A 499 -2.43 -1.74 -4.47
CA GLY A 499 -3.89 -1.79 -4.37
C GLY A 499 -4.41 -0.60 -3.58
N LEU A 500 -5.50 0.00 -4.04
CA LEU A 500 -6.23 1.07 -3.35
C LEU A 500 -7.59 0.51 -2.92
N SER A 501 -7.95 0.70 -1.66
CA SER A 501 -9.26 0.38 -1.09
C SER A 501 -9.55 1.35 0.07
N GLY A 502 -10.40 0.98 1.01
CA GLY A 502 -10.81 1.85 2.11
C GLY A 502 -12.00 2.72 1.72
N ILE A 503 -12.09 3.91 2.28
CA ILE A 503 -13.30 4.73 2.30
C ILE A 503 -13.01 6.06 1.62
N LEU A 504 -13.92 6.53 0.77
CA LEU A 504 -13.78 7.84 0.13
C LEU A 504 -13.80 9.00 1.14
N MET A 505 -12.97 10.01 0.93
CA MET A 505 -13.12 11.31 1.59
C MET A 505 -14.21 12.09 0.86
N VAL A 506 -15.42 12.15 1.42
CA VAL A 506 -16.59 12.73 0.77
C VAL A 506 -16.91 14.14 1.25
N LYS A 507 -17.55 14.90 0.35
CA LYS A 507 -18.06 16.26 0.55
C LYS A 507 -19.57 16.22 0.78
N GLY A 508 -20.04 16.96 1.77
CA GLY A 508 -21.47 17.15 1.99
C GLY A 508 -22.08 18.09 0.95
N THR A 509 -23.32 17.83 0.54
CA THR A 509 -24.06 18.74 -0.36
C THR A 509 -25.54 18.82 -0.01
N SER A 510 -26.21 19.90 -0.40
CA SER A 510 -27.67 20.00 -0.34
C SER A 510 -28.38 19.05 -1.32
N TYR A 511 -27.69 18.51 -2.33
CA TYR A 511 -28.29 17.64 -3.35
C TYR A 511 -28.54 16.22 -2.85
N SER A 512 -29.77 15.74 -2.96
CA SER A 512 -30.14 14.33 -2.81
C SER A 512 -30.22 13.61 -4.15
N HIS A 513 -30.42 14.33 -5.25
CA HIS A 513 -30.57 13.77 -6.60
C HIS A 513 -29.93 14.67 -7.66
N MET A 514 -29.45 14.07 -8.76
CA MET A 514 -28.80 14.79 -9.85
C MET A 514 -29.68 15.84 -10.54
N ASN A 515 -31.01 15.71 -10.49
CA ASN A 515 -31.94 16.71 -11.04
C ASN A 515 -32.07 17.99 -10.19
N GLN A 516 -31.37 18.07 -9.06
CA GLN A 516 -31.30 19.27 -8.20
C GLN A 516 -30.02 20.09 -8.45
N ALA A 517 -28.96 19.46 -8.97
CA ALA A 517 -27.75 20.15 -9.40
C ALA A 517 -28.03 20.98 -10.65
N ARG A 518 -27.40 22.15 -10.79
CA ARG A 518 -27.63 23.00 -11.96
C ARG A 518 -26.91 22.46 -13.18
N GLU A 519 -27.47 22.70 -14.35
CA GLU A 519 -26.82 22.40 -15.62
C GLU A 519 -25.52 23.22 -15.72
N ASN A 520 -24.38 22.52 -15.85
CA ASN A 520 -23.01 23.06 -15.81
C ASN A 520 -22.48 23.53 -14.43
N GLU A 521 -23.08 23.13 -13.32
CA GLU A 521 -22.46 23.26 -12.00
C GLU A 521 -21.43 22.16 -11.77
N ASP A 522 -20.17 22.56 -11.57
CA ASP A 522 -19.11 21.63 -11.20
C ASP A 522 -19.18 21.34 -9.69
N MET A 523 -19.51 20.10 -9.34
CA MET A 523 -19.47 19.62 -7.95
C MET A 523 -18.05 19.22 -7.52
N HIS A 524 -17.10 19.20 -8.45
CA HIS A 524 -15.73 18.68 -8.35
C HIS A 524 -15.71 17.17 -8.02
N GLY A 525 -16.75 16.45 -8.44
CA GLY A 525 -17.03 15.09 -7.99
C GLY A 525 -18.36 14.52 -8.47
N THR A 526 -18.58 13.25 -8.16
CA THR A 526 -19.82 12.51 -8.47
C THR A 526 -20.74 12.50 -7.25
N LEU A 527 -22.05 12.73 -7.44
CA LEU A 527 -23.04 12.49 -6.38
C LEU A 527 -23.25 10.97 -6.20
N LEU A 528 -22.81 10.43 -5.07
CA LEU A 528 -22.76 8.97 -4.83
C LEU A 528 -24.00 8.43 -4.12
N SER A 529 -24.54 9.24 -3.22
CA SER A 529 -25.64 8.95 -2.31
C SER A 529 -26.29 10.27 -1.89
N GLU A 530 -27.44 10.25 -1.20
CA GLU A 530 -28.09 11.48 -0.79
C GLU A 530 -27.15 12.35 0.07
N ASN A 531 -26.93 13.59 -0.36
CA ASN A 531 -26.06 14.58 0.28
C ASN A 531 -24.55 14.25 0.25
N VAL A 532 -24.10 13.25 -0.52
CA VAL A 532 -22.70 12.78 -0.57
C VAL A 532 -22.10 12.96 -1.96
N VAL A 533 -21.09 13.81 -2.09
CA VAL A 533 -20.23 13.91 -3.29
C VAL A 533 -18.89 13.24 -3.04
N GLY A 534 -18.52 12.28 -3.89
CA GLY A 534 -17.15 11.77 -3.98
C GLY A 534 -16.30 12.72 -4.81
N VAL A 535 -15.37 13.42 -4.16
CA VAL A 535 -14.52 14.45 -4.79
C VAL A 535 -13.47 13.78 -5.67
N ILE A 536 -13.23 14.31 -6.87
CA ILE A 536 -12.17 13.84 -7.79
C ILE A 536 -10.81 14.10 -7.16
N HIS A 537 -9.91 13.13 -7.26
CA HIS A 537 -8.55 13.22 -6.73
C HIS A 537 -7.64 12.22 -7.45
N ASP A 538 -6.33 12.40 -7.28
CA ASP A 538 -5.33 11.46 -7.78
C ASP A 538 -4.65 10.72 -6.62
N HIS A 539 -4.04 9.57 -6.92
CA HIS A 539 -3.04 8.94 -6.06
C HIS A 539 -1.74 8.72 -6.85
N PHE A 540 -0.64 9.33 -6.40
CA PHE A 540 0.69 9.05 -6.92
C PHE A 540 1.55 8.37 -5.84
N VAL A 541 2.31 7.35 -6.23
CA VAL A 541 3.27 6.64 -5.37
C VAL A 541 4.61 6.57 -6.09
N THR A 542 5.62 7.22 -5.52
CA THR A 542 6.97 7.28 -6.11
C THR A 542 7.90 6.32 -5.40
N PHE A 543 8.44 5.36 -6.14
CA PHE A 543 9.36 4.35 -5.65
C PHE A 543 10.81 4.77 -5.89
N ARG A 544 11.66 4.61 -4.88
CA ARG A 544 13.12 4.69 -5.00
C ARG A 544 13.66 3.27 -5.23
N LEU A 545 14.40 3.06 -6.32
CA LEU A 545 14.91 1.77 -6.77
C LEU A 545 16.41 1.88 -7.04
N ASP A 546 17.21 1.50 -6.05
CA ASP A 546 18.67 1.51 -6.05
C ASP A 546 19.17 0.27 -6.81
N MET A 547 19.53 0.42 -8.09
CA MET A 547 19.73 -0.70 -9.01
C MET A 547 21.21 -1.10 -9.06
N ASP A 548 21.51 -2.34 -8.65
CA ASP A 548 22.85 -2.94 -8.67
C ASP A 548 22.86 -4.14 -9.63
N VAL A 549 22.51 -3.93 -10.91
CA VAL A 549 22.39 -5.02 -11.88
C VAL A 549 23.76 -5.67 -12.12
N ASP A 550 23.97 -6.86 -11.55
CA ASP A 550 25.23 -7.61 -11.62
C ASP A 550 26.45 -6.79 -11.10
N GLY A 551 26.19 -5.84 -10.19
CA GLY A 551 27.13 -4.84 -9.66
C GLY A 551 26.63 -3.39 -9.84
N ALA A 552 27.25 -2.44 -9.13
CA ALA A 552 26.78 -1.06 -9.06
C ALA A 552 27.03 -0.22 -10.34
N ASP A 553 28.08 -0.48 -11.11
CA ASP A 553 28.38 0.31 -12.32
C ASP A 553 27.36 -0.01 -13.43
N ASN A 554 26.32 0.80 -13.55
CA ASN A 554 25.16 0.63 -14.40
C ASN A 554 24.95 1.84 -15.33
N SER A 555 24.12 1.68 -16.35
CA SER A 555 23.70 2.74 -17.29
C SER A 555 22.21 2.62 -17.59
N PHE A 556 21.51 3.75 -17.66
CA PHE A 556 20.14 3.80 -18.15
C PHE A 556 20.11 3.89 -19.68
N VAL A 557 19.29 3.03 -20.31
CA VAL A 557 19.15 2.95 -21.77
C VAL A 557 17.68 3.02 -22.15
N ARG A 558 17.32 4.07 -22.88
CA ARG A 558 16.04 4.21 -23.55
C ARG A 558 16.10 3.50 -24.90
N VAL A 559 15.12 2.63 -25.17
CA VAL A 559 15.03 1.87 -26.43
C VAL A 559 13.79 2.32 -27.18
N ASP A 560 13.93 3.37 -27.99
CA ASP A 560 12.84 3.94 -28.78
C ASP A 560 12.39 2.99 -29.90
N MET A 561 11.08 2.80 -30.04
CA MET A 561 10.47 1.94 -31.05
C MET A 561 9.73 2.79 -32.09
N GLY A 562 10.28 2.86 -33.30
CA GLY A 562 9.76 3.68 -34.39
C GLY A 562 9.36 2.87 -35.63
N ARG A 563 8.42 3.40 -36.43
CA ARG A 563 8.14 2.90 -37.77
C ARG A 563 9.25 3.35 -38.72
N GLN A 564 9.89 2.41 -39.40
CA GLN A 564 10.85 2.65 -40.46
C GLN A 564 10.20 2.27 -41.79
N GLU A 565 10.13 3.20 -42.75
CA GLU A 565 9.76 2.90 -44.14
C GLU A 565 10.91 2.15 -44.82
N THR A 566 10.58 1.25 -45.73
CA THR A 566 11.53 0.57 -46.65
C THR A 566 11.78 1.43 -47.88
N ALA A 567 12.95 1.30 -48.51
CA ALA A 567 13.21 1.98 -49.77
C ALA A 567 12.40 1.37 -50.93
N PRO A 568 12.01 2.16 -51.95
CA PRO A 568 11.34 1.64 -53.14
C PRO A 568 12.17 0.53 -53.83
N GLY A 569 11.56 -0.64 -54.00
CA GLY A 569 12.20 -1.82 -54.62
C GLY A 569 13.02 -2.71 -53.66
N GLU A 570 13.26 -2.29 -52.41
CA GLU A 570 13.96 -3.09 -51.41
C GLU A 570 13.13 -4.28 -50.90
N SER A 571 11.82 -4.07 -50.73
CA SER A 571 10.91 -5.07 -50.18
C SER A 571 9.48 -4.88 -50.71
N PRO A 572 8.66 -5.94 -50.83
CA PRO A 572 7.21 -5.80 -51.01
C PRO A 572 6.50 -5.27 -49.74
N ARG A 573 7.17 -5.33 -48.58
CA ARG A 573 6.73 -4.63 -47.36
C ARG A 573 7.02 -3.14 -47.52
N ARG A 574 6.10 -2.28 -47.06
CA ARG A 574 6.29 -0.81 -47.05
C ARG A 574 7.06 -0.30 -45.84
N SER A 575 6.99 -1.01 -44.72
CA SER A 575 7.57 -0.57 -43.44
C SER A 575 7.77 -1.72 -42.46
N TYR A 576 8.58 -1.47 -41.43
CA TYR A 576 8.87 -2.35 -40.30
C TYR A 576 9.09 -1.54 -39.00
N LEU A 577 9.22 -2.23 -37.86
CA LEU A 577 9.58 -1.60 -36.58
C LEU A 577 11.10 -1.60 -36.43
N LYS A 578 11.67 -0.44 -36.08
CA LYS A 578 13.08 -0.26 -35.74
C LYS A 578 13.19 0.12 -34.27
N ALA A 579 14.02 -0.61 -33.52
CA ALA A 579 14.42 -0.25 -32.17
C ALA A 579 15.75 0.50 -32.21
N THR A 580 15.84 1.65 -31.55
CA THR A 580 17.07 2.46 -31.46
C THR A 580 17.43 2.64 -29.98
N ARG A 581 18.69 2.37 -29.62
CA ARG A 581 19.17 2.45 -28.23
C ARG A 581 19.85 3.80 -27.99
N HIS A 582 19.45 4.48 -26.92
CA HIS A 582 20.00 5.73 -26.45
C HIS A 582 20.45 5.54 -25.00
N VAL A 583 21.76 5.64 -24.75
CA VAL A 583 22.31 5.60 -23.38
C VAL A 583 22.24 7.01 -22.82
N ALA A 584 21.52 7.19 -21.71
CA ALA A 584 21.40 8.48 -21.04
C ALA A 584 22.74 8.86 -20.40
N GLN A 585 23.22 10.08 -20.66
CA GLN A 585 24.51 10.57 -20.17
C GLN A 585 24.35 11.30 -18.85
N THR A 586 23.27 12.07 -18.69
CA THR A 586 22.99 12.87 -17.48
C THR A 586 21.57 12.66 -16.94
N GLU A 587 21.28 13.19 -15.75
CA GLU A 587 19.95 13.10 -15.12
C GLU A 587 18.82 13.64 -16.02
N LYS A 588 19.07 14.69 -16.82
CA LYS A 588 18.06 15.25 -17.74
C LYS A 588 17.76 14.36 -18.94
N ASP A 589 18.73 13.59 -19.44
CA ASP A 589 18.48 12.57 -20.49
C ASP A 589 17.55 11.43 -20.02
N ALA A 590 17.50 11.19 -18.71
CA ALA A 590 16.74 10.09 -18.10
C ALA A 590 15.38 10.50 -17.52
N GLN A 591 14.93 11.74 -17.75
CA GLN A 591 13.57 12.17 -17.41
C GLN A 591 12.57 11.65 -18.46
N VAL A 592 11.66 10.75 -18.05
CA VAL A 592 10.71 10.11 -18.97
C VAL A 592 9.27 10.45 -18.63
N ARG A 593 8.57 11.02 -19.61
CA ARG A 593 7.11 11.03 -19.69
C ARG A 593 6.65 9.90 -20.60
N LEU A 594 5.81 9.00 -20.08
CA LEU A 594 5.34 7.85 -20.86
C LEU A 594 4.38 8.31 -21.97
N SER A 595 4.46 7.68 -23.15
CA SER A 595 3.63 8.03 -24.30
C SER A 595 3.26 6.79 -25.12
N LEU A 596 1.96 6.59 -25.33
CA LEU A 596 1.44 5.52 -26.21
C LEU A 596 1.82 5.73 -27.68
N TYR A 597 2.06 6.98 -28.09
CA TYR A 597 2.41 7.34 -29.47
C TYR A 597 3.92 7.48 -29.72
N GLN A 598 4.73 7.42 -28.66
CA GLN A 598 6.19 7.36 -28.72
C GLN A 598 6.69 6.24 -27.81
N PRO A 599 6.40 4.96 -28.16
CA PRO A 599 6.69 3.83 -27.30
C PRO A 599 8.19 3.57 -27.21
N ALA A 600 8.67 3.27 -26.00
CA ALA A 600 10.05 2.89 -25.72
C ALA A 600 10.12 1.83 -24.61
N GLU A 601 11.22 1.09 -24.54
CA GLU A 601 11.59 0.33 -23.34
C GLU A 601 12.64 1.08 -22.52
N PHE A 602 12.65 0.87 -21.20
CA PHE A 602 13.52 1.57 -20.26
C PHE A 602 14.38 0.55 -19.51
N HIS A 603 15.65 0.41 -19.90
CA HIS A 603 16.56 -0.60 -19.39
C HIS A 603 17.56 0.02 -18.42
N VAL A 604 17.86 -0.66 -17.32
CA VAL A 604 19.09 -0.47 -16.54
C VAL A 604 20.00 -1.64 -16.86
N ILE A 605 21.17 -1.34 -17.42
CA ILE A 605 22.13 -2.36 -17.87
C ILE A 605 23.46 -2.20 -17.13
N ASN A 606 24.20 -3.30 -17.01
CA ASN A 606 25.62 -3.25 -16.71
C ASN A 606 26.40 -3.36 -18.03
N PRO A 607 27.08 -2.30 -18.49
CA PRO A 607 27.76 -2.32 -19.80
C PRO A 607 29.03 -3.18 -19.81
N THR A 608 29.59 -3.49 -18.63
CA THR A 608 30.82 -4.27 -18.46
C THR A 608 30.57 -5.79 -18.41
N LYS A 609 29.37 -6.20 -17.94
CA LYS A 609 28.94 -7.58 -17.82
C LYS A 609 28.10 -7.98 -19.04
N LYS A 610 28.51 -9.04 -19.74
CA LYS A 610 27.87 -9.48 -20.99
C LYS A 610 27.62 -10.97 -20.98
N THR A 611 26.49 -11.35 -21.55
CA THR A 611 26.20 -12.73 -21.94
C THR A 611 27.21 -13.23 -22.97
N ARG A 612 27.30 -14.55 -23.15
CA ARG A 612 28.17 -15.23 -24.13
C ARG A 612 27.98 -14.75 -25.57
N VAL A 613 26.79 -14.25 -25.91
CA VAL A 613 26.47 -13.68 -27.24
C VAL A 613 26.78 -12.18 -27.37
N GLY A 614 27.29 -11.55 -26.31
CA GLY A 614 27.74 -10.15 -26.30
C GLY A 614 26.69 -9.11 -25.89
N ASN A 615 25.45 -9.52 -25.57
CA ASN A 615 24.46 -8.59 -25.03
C ASN A 615 24.85 -8.19 -23.59
N PRO A 616 24.81 -6.89 -23.22
CA PRO A 616 24.97 -6.48 -21.83
C PRO A 616 23.81 -7.02 -20.99
N VAL A 617 24.12 -7.41 -19.76
CA VAL A 617 23.12 -7.88 -18.79
C VAL A 617 22.28 -6.70 -18.30
N GLY A 618 20.99 -6.90 -18.08
CA GLY A 618 20.08 -5.79 -17.77
C GLY A 618 18.76 -6.22 -17.14
N TYR A 619 18.12 -5.25 -16.51
CA TYR A 619 16.70 -5.28 -16.14
C TYR A 619 15.98 -4.14 -16.87
N LYS A 620 14.67 -4.29 -17.12
CA LYS A 620 13.85 -3.23 -17.69
C LYS A 620 12.60 -2.96 -16.87
N VAL A 621 12.23 -1.69 -16.82
CA VAL A 621 10.94 -1.26 -16.28
C VAL A 621 9.86 -1.56 -17.32
N VAL A 622 8.81 -2.25 -16.90
CA VAL A 622 7.60 -2.49 -17.69
C VAL A 622 6.42 -1.84 -16.96
N PRO A 623 6.01 -0.62 -17.35
CA PRO A 623 4.84 0.05 -16.79
C PRO A 623 3.56 -0.76 -17.05
N ALA A 624 2.65 -0.83 -16.07
CA ALA A 624 1.24 -1.15 -16.32
C ALA A 624 0.44 0.15 -16.56
N GLY A 625 -0.88 0.11 -16.43
CA GLY A 625 -1.72 1.31 -16.48
C GLY A 625 -1.33 2.30 -15.38
N THR A 626 -1.00 3.54 -15.75
CA THR A 626 -0.53 4.57 -14.83
C THR A 626 -0.99 5.95 -15.30
N ALA A 627 -0.92 6.95 -14.42
CA ALA A 627 -1.31 8.33 -14.65
C ALA A 627 -0.11 9.30 -14.66
N ALA A 628 -0.36 10.54 -15.07
CA ALA A 628 0.53 11.69 -14.94
C ALA A 628 -0.22 12.78 -14.17
N SER A 629 0.46 13.61 -13.37
CA SER A 629 -0.22 14.76 -12.76
C SER A 629 -0.77 15.69 -13.84
N LEU A 630 -2.00 16.16 -13.62
CA LEU A 630 -2.69 17.14 -14.47
C LEU A 630 -2.71 18.54 -13.85
N LEU A 631 -2.11 18.73 -12.67
CA LEU A 631 -1.96 20.03 -12.04
C LEU A 631 -0.99 20.92 -12.84
N ASP A 632 -1.18 22.24 -12.73
CA ASP A 632 -0.22 23.21 -13.26
C ASP A 632 1.12 23.03 -12.51
N PRO A 633 2.28 22.87 -13.20
CA PRO A 633 3.59 22.82 -12.55
C PRO A 633 3.91 24.00 -11.62
N GLU A 634 3.26 25.15 -11.81
CA GLU A 634 3.41 26.33 -10.97
C GLU A 634 2.51 26.35 -9.73
N ASP A 635 1.53 25.45 -9.62
CA ASP A 635 0.62 25.31 -8.48
C ASP A 635 1.39 24.89 -7.21
N PRO A 636 1.21 25.52 -6.04
CA PRO A 636 1.97 25.19 -4.83
C PRO A 636 1.99 23.69 -4.43
N PRO A 637 0.89 22.92 -4.50
CA PRO A 637 0.96 21.48 -4.24
C PRO A 637 1.76 20.72 -5.30
N GLN A 638 1.72 21.10 -6.58
CA GLN A 638 2.52 20.47 -7.63
C GLN A 638 4.00 20.82 -7.52
N LYS A 639 4.37 22.01 -7.05
CA LYS A 639 5.75 22.37 -6.69
C LYS A 639 6.32 21.50 -5.58
N ARG A 640 5.52 21.21 -4.54
CA ARG A 640 5.87 20.23 -3.51
C ARG A 640 5.95 18.82 -4.10
N GLY A 641 4.97 18.46 -4.92
CA GLY A 641 4.80 17.16 -5.58
C GLY A 641 5.62 16.98 -6.86
N ALA A 642 6.65 17.79 -7.10
CA ALA A 642 7.32 17.91 -8.40
C ALA A 642 8.01 16.61 -8.86
N PHE A 643 8.25 15.66 -7.96
CA PHE A 643 8.65 14.28 -8.28
C PHE A 643 7.65 13.53 -9.18
N THR A 644 6.39 13.99 -9.27
CA THR A 644 5.37 13.45 -10.18
C THR A 644 5.40 14.04 -11.60
N ASN A 645 6.26 15.04 -11.87
CA ASN A 645 6.37 15.72 -13.18
C ASN A 645 6.85 14.80 -14.33
N ASN A 646 7.39 13.63 -14.00
CA ASN A 646 7.80 12.56 -14.90
C ASN A 646 7.47 11.20 -14.26
N GLN A 647 7.23 10.15 -15.07
CA GLN A 647 7.02 8.79 -14.56
C GLN A 647 8.32 8.08 -14.22
N ILE A 648 9.42 8.42 -14.90
CA ILE A 648 10.75 7.88 -14.61
C ILE A 648 11.75 9.03 -14.45
N TRP A 649 12.60 8.90 -13.44
CA TRP A 649 13.82 9.68 -13.26
C TRP A 649 14.97 8.72 -13.00
N VAL A 650 16.20 9.11 -13.33
CA VAL A 650 17.41 8.40 -12.89
C VAL A 650 18.41 9.41 -12.36
N THR A 651 18.91 9.16 -11.16
CA THR A 651 19.92 9.97 -10.48
C THR A 651 21.13 9.08 -10.16
N PRO A 652 22.36 9.63 -10.08
CA PRO A 652 23.45 8.87 -9.47
C PRO A 652 23.15 8.62 -7.99
N TYR A 653 23.67 7.52 -7.44
CA TYR A 653 23.50 7.20 -6.02
C TYR A 653 24.06 8.32 -5.13
N ASN A 654 23.21 8.78 -4.20
CA ASN A 654 23.61 9.59 -3.07
C ASN A 654 22.85 9.07 -1.83
N LYS A 655 23.59 8.84 -0.74
CA LYS A 655 23.05 8.35 0.53
C LYS A 655 22.00 9.30 1.15
N SER A 656 22.11 10.61 0.93
CA SER A 656 21.13 11.58 1.47
C SER A 656 19.87 11.73 0.62
N GLU A 657 19.83 11.16 -0.60
CA GLU A 657 18.73 11.32 -1.55
C GLU A 657 17.79 10.11 -1.46
N GLU A 658 16.95 10.12 -0.42
CA GLU A 658 16.03 9.03 -0.09
C GLU A 658 14.54 9.36 -0.29
N TRP A 659 14.15 10.62 -0.08
CA TRP A 659 12.76 11.06 0.05
C TRP A 659 12.35 12.00 -1.08
N ALA A 660 11.52 11.57 -2.02
CA ALA A 660 11.26 12.30 -3.27
C ALA A 660 10.59 13.68 -3.07
N GLY A 661 9.83 13.86 -1.97
CA GLY A 661 9.27 15.15 -1.54
C GLY A 661 10.16 15.98 -0.60
N GLY A 662 11.36 15.48 -0.28
CA GLY A 662 12.31 16.07 0.65
C GLY A 662 12.27 15.50 2.07
N LEU A 663 13.25 15.87 2.89
CA LEU A 663 13.33 15.38 4.27
C LEU A 663 12.20 15.95 5.15
N PHE A 664 11.93 17.26 5.08
CA PHE A 664 10.85 17.94 5.81
C PHE A 664 9.72 18.34 4.86
N VAL A 665 8.70 17.49 4.76
CA VAL A 665 7.61 17.64 3.77
C VAL A 665 6.45 18.50 4.28
N TYR A 666 6.21 18.50 5.59
CA TYR A 666 5.05 19.17 6.18
C TYR A 666 5.16 20.69 6.01
N GLN A 667 4.22 21.33 5.30
CA GLN A 667 4.33 22.74 4.87
C GLN A 667 5.63 23.08 4.08
N SER A 668 6.21 22.12 3.35
CA SER A 668 7.37 22.36 2.48
C SER A 668 7.09 23.32 1.32
N LYS A 669 8.13 23.96 0.78
CA LYS A 669 8.02 24.88 -0.38
C LYS A 669 8.43 24.25 -1.73
N GLY A 670 8.72 22.95 -1.76
CA GLY A 670 9.24 22.25 -2.96
C GLY A 670 10.75 22.37 -3.20
N GLU A 671 11.49 22.92 -2.25
CA GLU A 671 12.92 23.26 -2.40
C GLU A 671 13.89 22.06 -2.27
N ASP A 672 13.43 20.91 -1.77
CA ASP A 672 14.24 19.70 -1.53
C ASP A 672 13.64 18.45 -2.22
N THR A 673 13.06 18.61 -3.42
CA THR A 673 12.42 17.50 -4.14
C THR A 673 13.40 16.77 -5.06
N LEU A 674 13.03 15.55 -5.49
CA LEU A 674 13.70 14.82 -6.56
C LEU A 674 13.92 15.66 -7.83
N ALA A 675 12.93 16.50 -8.18
CA ALA A 675 13.06 17.41 -9.31
C ALA A 675 14.18 18.44 -9.08
N THR A 676 14.26 19.02 -7.87
CA THR A 676 15.34 19.95 -7.49
C THR A 676 16.71 19.28 -7.47
N TRP A 677 16.80 18.00 -7.08
CA TRP A 677 18.06 17.25 -7.13
C TRP A 677 18.50 16.97 -8.58
N ALA A 678 17.57 16.61 -9.46
CA ALA A 678 17.84 16.31 -10.87
C ALA A 678 18.25 17.54 -11.70
N GLU A 679 17.94 18.76 -11.25
CA GLU A 679 18.43 20.00 -11.89
C GLU A 679 19.96 20.18 -11.83
N ARG A 680 20.64 19.40 -10.98
CA ARG A 680 22.11 19.33 -10.94
C ARG A 680 22.73 18.66 -12.17
N ASP A 681 21.92 17.94 -12.95
CA ASP A 681 22.24 17.31 -14.23
C ASP A 681 23.54 16.48 -14.20
N ARG A 682 23.69 15.68 -13.15
CA ARG A 682 24.90 14.89 -12.88
C ARG A 682 25.10 13.77 -13.93
N PRO A 683 26.34 13.36 -14.22
CA PRO A 683 26.58 12.20 -15.09
C PRO A 683 26.06 10.89 -14.50
N ILE A 684 25.41 10.08 -15.34
CA ILE A 684 24.81 8.78 -14.97
C ILE A 684 25.27 7.58 -15.83
N GLU A 685 26.03 7.78 -16.91
CA GLU A 685 26.57 6.63 -17.65
C GLU A 685 27.68 5.89 -16.85
N ASN A 686 27.51 4.58 -16.69
CA ASN A 686 28.43 3.67 -16.00
C ASN A 686 28.77 4.18 -14.57
N LYS A 687 27.72 4.28 -13.75
CA LYS A 687 27.71 4.73 -12.35
C LYS A 687 26.79 3.86 -11.50
N ASP A 688 26.92 4.00 -10.18
CA ASP A 688 25.90 3.59 -9.21
C ASP A 688 24.63 4.45 -9.40
N LEU A 689 23.48 3.83 -9.67
CA LEU A 689 22.25 4.51 -10.11
C LEU A 689 21.03 4.20 -9.25
N VAL A 690 20.25 5.26 -9.01
CA VAL A 690 18.92 5.17 -8.42
C VAL A 690 17.90 5.52 -9.51
N LEU A 691 17.10 4.52 -9.86
CA LEU A 691 15.90 4.66 -10.67
C LEU A 691 14.75 5.10 -9.77
N TRP A 692 13.96 6.06 -10.23
CA TRP A 692 12.75 6.50 -9.55
C TRP A 692 11.56 6.26 -10.46
N TYR A 693 10.51 5.59 -9.96
CA TYR A 693 9.31 5.30 -10.74
C TYR A 693 8.05 5.81 -10.03
N THR A 694 7.26 6.64 -10.72
CA THR A 694 5.99 7.17 -10.22
C THR A 694 4.82 6.39 -10.82
N LEU A 695 4.15 5.61 -9.98
CA LEU A 695 2.84 5.02 -10.30
C LEU A 695 1.75 6.05 -10.00
N GLY A 696 0.75 6.19 -10.88
CA GLY A 696 -0.34 7.14 -10.71
C GLY A 696 -1.72 6.53 -10.99
N PHE A 697 -2.73 7.04 -10.30
CA PHE A 697 -4.15 6.73 -10.50
C PHE A 697 -4.94 8.05 -10.56
N HIS A 698 -5.80 8.22 -11.57
CA HIS A 698 -6.84 9.24 -11.57
C HIS A 698 -8.12 8.61 -11.03
N HIS A 699 -8.71 9.17 -9.97
CA HIS A 699 -9.95 8.66 -9.37
C HIS A 699 -11.10 9.64 -9.58
N ILE A 700 -12.04 9.24 -10.45
CA ILE A 700 -13.38 9.83 -10.54
C ILE A 700 -14.32 8.87 -9.78
N PRO A 701 -14.74 9.19 -8.54
CA PRO A 701 -15.50 8.24 -7.73
C PRO A 701 -16.84 7.84 -8.35
N CYS A 702 -17.23 6.59 -8.15
CA CYS A 702 -18.49 6.01 -8.62
C CYS A 702 -19.33 5.43 -7.46
N GLN A 703 -20.58 5.04 -7.72
CA GLN A 703 -21.48 4.59 -6.65
C GLN A 703 -21.03 3.26 -6.02
N GLU A 704 -20.35 2.42 -6.81
CA GLU A 704 -19.73 1.17 -6.36
C GLU A 704 -18.58 1.40 -5.36
N ASP A 705 -18.01 2.60 -5.30
CA ASP A 705 -16.99 2.98 -4.31
C ASP A 705 -17.60 3.36 -2.94
N PHE A 706 -18.93 3.50 -2.85
CA PHE A 706 -19.67 3.87 -1.65
C PHE A 706 -20.35 2.65 -1.00
N PRO A 707 -20.32 2.48 0.33
CA PRO A 707 -19.67 3.33 1.34
C PRO A 707 -18.21 2.95 1.62
N ILE A 708 -17.68 1.94 0.93
CA ILE A 708 -16.31 1.43 1.04
C ILE A 708 -15.90 0.85 -0.33
N MET A 709 -14.70 1.19 -0.79
CA MET A 709 -14.25 1.00 -2.17
C MET A 709 -13.71 -0.42 -2.42
N PRO A 710 -14.24 -1.16 -3.42
CA PRO A 710 -13.64 -2.38 -3.91
C PRO A 710 -12.19 -2.16 -4.36
N THR A 711 -11.30 -3.13 -4.15
CA THR A 711 -9.87 -2.91 -4.41
C THR A 711 -9.56 -2.69 -5.89
N VAL A 712 -9.16 -1.47 -6.25
CA VAL A 712 -8.51 -1.14 -7.52
C VAL A 712 -7.03 -1.46 -7.40
N SER A 713 -6.33 -1.82 -8.48
CA SER A 713 -4.88 -2.05 -8.41
C SER A 713 -4.15 -1.79 -9.72
N SER A 714 -2.90 -1.33 -9.60
CA SER A 714 -1.93 -1.30 -10.69
C SER A 714 -0.51 -1.54 -10.16
N GLY A 715 0.51 -1.44 -11.02
CA GLY A 715 1.89 -1.73 -10.68
C GLY A 715 2.86 -1.56 -11.84
N PHE A 716 4.04 -2.15 -11.69
CA PHE A 716 5.06 -2.24 -12.73
C PHE A 716 6.00 -3.42 -12.45
N ASP A 717 6.67 -3.91 -13.50
CA ASP A 717 7.64 -4.99 -13.39
C ASP A 717 9.08 -4.45 -13.59
N LEU A 718 10.01 -4.91 -12.77
CA LEU A 718 11.43 -4.96 -13.07
C LEU A 718 11.72 -6.34 -13.66
N LYS A 719 11.83 -6.41 -14.98
CA LYS A 719 11.94 -7.66 -15.74
C LYS A 719 13.38 -7.86 -16.28
N PRO A 720 14.00 -9.04 -16.11
CA PRO A 720 15.30 -9.31 -16.69
C PRO A 720 15.28 -9.23 -18.23
N VAL A 721 16.32 -8.62 -18.80
CA VAL A 721 16.52 -8.46 -20.25
C VAL A 721 17.98 -8.76 -20.60
N ASN A 722 18.22 -9.96 -21.14
CA ASN A 722 19.56 -10.54 -21.32
C ASN A 722 20.37 -10.67 -20.01
N PHE A 723 19.73 -10.69 -18.84
CA PHE A 723 20.42 -10.91 -17.56
C PHE A 723 21.03 -12.33 -17.48
N PHE A 724 20.20 -13.33 -17.79
CA PHE A 724 20.58 -14.74 -17.89
C PHE A 724 20.97 -15.13 -19.33
N GLU A 725 21.76 -16.20 -19.48
CA GLU A 725 22.14 -16.76 -20.79
C GLU A 725 20.96 -17.30 -21.62
N SER A 726 19.88 -17.72 -20.95
CA SER A 726 18.66 -18.23 -21.56
C SER A 726 17.49 -18.12 -20.57
N ASN A 727 16.34 -18.74 -20.84
CA ASN A 727 15.23 -18.80 -19.89
C ASN A 727 15.68 -19.49 -18.57
N PRO A 728 15.76 -18.78 -17.42
CA PRO A 728 16.28 -19.36 -16.18
C PRO A 728 15.42 -20.53 -15.68
N ILE A 729 14.10 -20.46 -15.85
CA ILE A 729 13.17 -21.51 -15.42
C ILE A 729 12.95 -22.63 -16.46
N LEU A 730 13.81 -22.73 -17.48
CA LEU A 730 13.73 -23.82 -18.48
C LEU A 730 13.86 -25.22 -17.84
N LYS A 731 14.65 -25.34 -16.77
CA LYS A 731 14.86 -26.59 -16.02
C LYS A 731 13.90 -26.76 -14.83
N GLN A 732 12.93 -25.85 -14.63
CA GLN A 732 11.94 -25.99 -13.57
C GLN A 732 11.20 -27.34 -13.74
N ARG A 733 11.02 -28.10 -12.65
CA ARG A 733 10.25 -29.35 -12.66
C ARG A 733 8.74 -29.06 -12.75
N PRO A 734 7.93 -29.91 -13.40
CA PRO A 734 6.48 -29.85 -13.24
C PRO A 734 6.10 -30.24 -11.80
N THR A 735 4.93 -29.80 -11.37
CA THR A 735 4.27 -30.31 -10.15
C THR A 735 3.53 -31.61 -10.51
N GLY A 736 3.82 -32.69 -9.79
CA GLY A 736 3.14 -33.99 -9.92
C GLY A 736 2.08 -34.22 -8.83
N GLU A 737 1.42 -35.37 -8.85
CA GLU A 737 0.48 -35.77 -7.79
C GLU A 737 1.19 -35.95 -6.44
N ASP A 738 2.43 -36.46 -6.44
CA ASP A 738 3.25 -36.65 -5.22
C ASP A 738 3.66 -35.33 -4.53
N ASP A 739 3.57 -34.18 -5.22
CA ASP A 739 3.81 -32.86 -4.64
C ASP A 739 2.58 -32.30 -3.90
N LEU A 740 1.40 -32.90 -4.11
CA LEU A 740 0.16 -32.44 -3.48
C LEU A 740 0.08 -32.90 -2.01
N PRO A 741 -0.52 -32.09 -1.12
CA PRO A 741 -0.71 -32.49 0.27
C PRO A 741 -1.67 -33.69 0.36
N ILE A 742 -1.15 -34.84 0.79
CA ILE A 742 -1.97 -36.02 1.09
C ILE A 742 -2.75 -35.74 2.38
N CYS A 743 -4.05 -35.43 2.26
CA CYS A 743 -4.95 -35.41 3.40
C CYS A 743 -5.35 -36.85 3.75
N PRO A 744 -4.85 -37.47 4.85
CA PRO A 744 -5.38 -38.75 5.28
C PRO A 744 -6.85 -38.57 5.65
N ALA A 745 -7.73 -39.37 5.05
CA ALA A 745 -9.12 -39.41 5.48
C ALA A 745 -9.16 -39.89 6.93
N THR A 746 -9.51 -38.99 7.86
CA THR A 746 -9.76 -39.38 9.25
C THR A 746 -10.93 -40.35 9.26
N THR A 747 -10.64 -41.63 9.54
CA THR A 747 -11.66 -42.63 9.86
C THR A 747 -12.45 -42.11 11.06
N ALA A 748 -13.75 -41.87 10.83
CA ALA A 748 -14.68 -41.30 11.80
C ALA A 748 -14.99 -42.26 12.96
#